data_AF-A0A965SDW3-F1
#
_entry.id   AF-A0A965SDW3-F1
#
_cell.length_a   1.000
_cell.length_b   1.000
_cell.length_c   1.000
_cell.angle_alpha   90.00
_cell.angle_beta   90.00
_cell.angle_gamma   90.00
#
_symmetry.space_group_name_H-M   'P 1'
#
loop_
_entity.id
_entity.type
_entity.pdbx_description
1 polymer ?
#
loop_
_entity_poly.entity_id
_entity_poly.type
_entity_poly.pdbx_seq_one_letter_code
_entity_poly.pdbx_strand_id
1 'polypeptide(L)'
;MARSGGADGDVKLVLSTRAAGVAWGGIRQSQGGTNNCLEFSYVVAADDTVPTPNEVKATGITLANSAQLQITGFDTITAASTSLSPAQPLSGGNPPATLSLDLADPTLSSSTPADNAANVAYGNDLVLTFNERVTPSVGLASRSCSGGTATVTTMRNHNISVGELVAPLQVGPGYDASGLTSFYRVTAVVGRNVSYAIACANEASTITGGVLIPVRYVTVAEDADTAKNLSNLVIASNLATLTSNGHGFEVGDTVVVEGATTAGGAQPQFNGAFVITAADANTFTFDTRNAAASSTANVAGAANFGSTTASAGTARRVIEAIANVSNKVTYPSSNMAPFNVTVNPAAALPGSTAVHVRVQAGAVLDTVGRSYAGITDATSLNFGVGVAPASIINITSSTADGSYRNGGGTNPSIQVRFNQVVTVNTAGGTPSLTLNSGGTATYASGSGGKTLTFTYTIGAGHSTVVGKQRGRLNVTGLSLNGGTISGVSGSTVVPASGASGALNANKNIVIDNGAPTPEGLMPFPGAVGVQPTQQFLLRFPEGVAKVDNKKLFIKTVVPHVAKTITNTAIASNVATITTSAAHGLVAGNTVTIAGVANDVYNGSYLVASAPTATTFTFAKTNADVASAAAAGTATRSVWETITIGAGNTTVINSESGGTVVIVRAEKASTVNLVISPETDYYVETEAGAFTDLAGNTMAAITGSATWAFRASPDVVAPVFNPNASDPPNGMSTFDPSRNITLTFSEAVTPVATKTIKLCTGDPGCATPVETFTLPSDSVTSSSGGVQQIINPAANLNAGTAYFLLIDAGAFIDGAENATASAVTAGQYSFVTMSV
;
A
#
# COMPACT_ATOMS: atom_id res chain seq x y z
N MET A 1 12.32 -49.89 -53.04
CA MET A 1 11.24 -49.21 -53.79
C MET A 1 9.95 -49.42 -53.00
N ALA A 2 9.22 -48.36 -52.67
CA ALA A 2 7.91 -48.51 -52.04
C ALA A 2 6.88 -48.85 -53.14
N ARG A 3 6.14 -49.95 -52.97
CA ARG A 3 5.05 -50.33 -53.88
C ARG A 3 3.72 -50.20 -53.15
N SER A 4 2.78 -49.47 -53.75
CA SER A 4 1.41 -49.29 -53.24
C SER A 4 0.42 -50.03 -54.12
N GLY A 5 -0.52 -50.80 -53.56
CA GLY A 5 -1.57 -51.48 -54.32
C GLY A 5 -2.62 -52.19 -53.46
N GLY A 6 -3.81 -51.62 -53.30
CA GLY A 6 -4.96 -52.28 -52.68
C GLY A 6 -6.17 -52.19 -53.62
N ALA A 7 -7.09 -53.15 -53.53
CA ALA A 7 -8.31 -53.21 -54.35
C ALA A 7 -9.41 -52.23 -53.90
N ASP A 8 -9.23 -51.59 -52.74
CA ASP A 8 -10.12 -50.57 -52.20
C ASP A 8 -9.44 -49.20 -52.38
N GLY A 9 -10.12 -48.24 -53.02
CA GLY A 9 -9.52 -46.96 -53.46
C GLY A 9 -8.98 -46.05 -52.35
N ASP A 10 -9.23 -46.43 -51.09
CA ASP A 10 -9.22 -45.53 -49.93
C ASP A 10 -8.08 -45.82 -48.92
N VAL A 11 -7.56 -47.06 -48.84
CA VAL A 11 -6.51 -47.46 -47.87
C VAL A 11 -5.43 -48.29 -48.53
N LYS A 12 -4.16 -47.90 -48.38
CA LYS A 12 -3.00 -48.59 -48.97
C LYS A 12 -1.93 -48.89 -47.91
N LEU A 13 -1.52 -50.15 -47.82
CA LEU A 13 -0.32 -50.58 -47.08
C LEU A 13 0.94 -50.32 -47.92
N VAL A 14 2.00 -49.79 -47.31
CA VAL A 14 3.29 -49.57 -47.97
C VAL A 14 4.34 -50.51 -47.38
N LEU A 15 4.83 -51.43 -48.21
CA LEU A 15 5.89 -52.37 -47.86
C LEU A 15 7.23 -51.87 -48.38
N SER A 16 8.29 -51.99 -47.58
CA SER A 16 9.64 -51.83 -48.09
C SER A 16 10.05 -53.10 -48.82
N THR A 17 10.10 -53.07 -50.16
CA THR A 17 10.64 -54.18 -50.94
C THR A 17 11.86 -53.74 -51.76
N ARG A 18 12.80 -54.67 -51.98
CA ARG A 18 13.99 -54.44 -52.82
C ARG A 18 13.78 -54.85 -54.29
N ALA A 19 12.76 -55.63 -54.64
CA ALA A 19 12.52 -56.11 -56.00
C ALA A 19 11.03 -56.13 -56.41
N ALA A 20 10.79 -56.24 -57.73
CA ALA A 20 9.48 -56.45 -58.33
C ALA A 20 9.10 -57.94 -58.23
N GLY A 21 8.05 -58.29 -57.47
CA GLY A 21 7.64 -59.71 -57.27
C GLY A 21 6.59 -59.97 -56.19
N VAL A 22 6.32 -59.01 -55.30
CA VAL A 22 5.26 -59.14 -54.27
C VAL A 22 3.91 -58.71 -54.83
N ALA A 23 2.94 -59.64 -54.86
CA ALA A 23 1.53 -59.36 -55.11
C ALA A 23 0.76 -59.40 -53.78
N TRP A 24 -0.13 -58.44 -53.56
CA TRP A 24 -0.93 -58.38 -52.33
C TRP A 24 -2.34 -57.86 -52.59
N GLY A 25 -3.26 -58.28 -51.74
CA GLY A 25 -4.66 -57.87 -51.77
C GLY A 25 -5.16 -57.66 -50.34
N GLY A 26 -5.81 -56.52 -50.10
CA GLY A 26 -6.50 -56.24 -48.85
C GLY A 26 -7.98 -56.56 -48.99
N ILE A 27 -8.55 -57.25 -48.01
CA ILE A 27 -10.00 -57.52 -47.95
C ILE A 27 -10.49 -57.01 -46.59
N ARG A 28 -11.60 -56.27 -46.57
CA ARG A 28 -12.31 -55.96 -45.31
C ARG A 28 -13.01 -57.23 -44.85
N GLN A 29 -12.66 -57.72 -43.66
CA GLN A 29 -13.45 -58.74 -43.00
C GLN A 29 -14.36 -58.10 -41.97
N SER A 30 -15.67 -58.38 -42.07
CA SER A 30 -16.61 -58.00 -41.02
C SER A 30 -16.44 -58.96 -39.84
N GLN A 31 -15.78 -58.51 -38.78
CA GLN A 31 -15.64 -59.27 -37.54
C GLN A 31 -16.79 -58.91 -36.59
N GLY A 32 -18.03 -59.15 -37.03
CA GLY A 32 -19.22 -59.19 -36.14
C GLY A 32 -19.55 -57.92 -35.34
N GLY A 33 -19.25 -56.72 -35.84
CA GLY A 33 -19.59 -55.43 -35.23
C GLY A 33 -19.24 -54.26 -36.15
N THR A 34 -19.39 -53.00 -35.69
CA THR A 34 -19.04 -51.79 -36.47
C THR A 34 -17.54 -51.66 -36.79
N ASN A 35 -16.71 -52.54 -36.23
CA ASN A 35 -15.26 -52.55 -36.44
C ASN A 35 -14.91 -53.63 -37.47
N ASN A 36 -14.65 -53.19 -38.72
CA ASN A 36 -14.09 -54.06 -39.74
C ASN A 36 -12.59 -54.22 -39.49
N CYS A 37 -12.09 -55.47 -39.49
CA CYS A 37 -10.66 -55.72 -39.53
C CYS A 37 -10.19 -55.68 -40.99
N LEU A 38 -9.05 -55.02 -41.23
CA LEU A 38 -8.36 -55.07 -42.51
C LEU A 38 -7.35 -56.22 -42.46
N GLU A 39 -7.60 -57.26 -43.24
CA GLU A 39 -6.64 -58.35 -43.43
C GLU A 39 -5.91 -58.13 -44.75
N PHE A 40 -4.58 -58.18 -44.69
CA PHE A 40 -3.72 -58.08 -45.87
C PHE A 40 -3.06 -59.43 -46.10
N SER A 41 -3.42 -60.08 -47.20
CA SER A 41 -2.72 -61.27 -47.67
C SER A 41 -1.68 -60.84 -48.70
N TYR A 42 -0.46 -61.36 -48.55
CA TYR A 42 0.60 -61.17 -49.53
C TYR A 42 1.11 -62.53 -49.97
N VAL A 43 1.54 -62.61 -51.23
CA VAL A 43 2.16 -63.80 -51.80
C VAL A 43 3.49 -63.36 -52.39
N VAL A 44 4.55 -64.07 -51.99
CA VAL A 44 5.87 -63.96 -52.63
C VAL A 44 5.85 -64.89 -53.83
N ALA A 45 6.08 -64.36 -55.03
CA ALA A 45 6.09 -65.16 -56.25
C ALA A 45 7.23 -66.18 -56.22
N ALA A 46 7.02 -67.35 -56.84
CA ALA A 46 7.95 -68.47 -56.77
C ALA A 46 9.29 -68.22 -57.49
N ASP A 47 9.36 -67.19 -58.33
CA ASP A 47 10.54 -66.73 -59.06
C ASP A 47 11.35 -65.64 -58.33
N ASP A 48 10.92 -65.24 -57.13
CA ASP A 48 11.65 -64.26 -56.31
C ASP A 48 12.86 -64.89 -55.62
N THR A 49 14.05 -64.32 -55.86
CA THR A 49 15.34 -64.85 -55.40
C THR A 49 15.84 -64.22 -54.09
N VAL A 50 15.01 -63.41 -53.43
CA VAL A 50 15.35 -62.84 -52.11
C VAL A 50 15.26 -63.93 -51.02
N PRO A 51 16.32 -64.15 -50.22
CA PRO A 51 16.30 -65.16 -49.17
C PRO A 51 15.51 -64.65 -47.95
N THR A 52 14.40 -65.31 -47.66
CA THR A 52 13.58 -65.31 -46.42
C THR A 52 12.48 -64.24 -46.25
N PRO A 53 11.30 -64.62 -45.69
CA PRO A 53 10.19 -63.72 -45.36
C PRO A 53 10.52 -62.53 -44.44
N ASN A 54 11.72 -62.51 -43.83
CA ASN A 54 12.10 -61.55 -42.80
C ASN A 54 12.56 -60.18 -43.36
N GLU A 55 12.69 -60.01 -44.67
CA GLU A 55 13.07 -58.72 -45.29
C GLU A 55 11.89 -57.83 -45.70
N VAL A 56 10.66 -58.34 -45.69
CA VAL A 56 9.45 -57.53 -45.98
C VAL A 56 8.96 -56.88 -44.70
N LYS A 57 9.10 -55.55 -44.61
CA LYS A 57 8.63 -54.76 -43.46
C LYS A 57 7.43 -53.91 -43.87
N ALA A 58 6.44 -53.84 -42.99
CA ALA A 58 5.45 -52.77 -43.06
C ALA A 58 6.12 -51.45 -42.71
N THR A 59 6.10 -50.51 -43.64
CA THR A 59 6.81 -49.21 -43.50
C THR A 59 5.88 -48.01 -43.44
N GLY A 60 4.60 -48.19 -43.70
CA GLY A 60 3.58 -47.17 -43.53
C GLY A 60 2.21 -47.61 -43.99
N ILE A 61 1.19 -46.87 -43.57
CA ILE A 61 -0.18 -46.93 -44.10
C ILE A 61 -0.45 -45.56 -44.73
N THR A 62 -0.91 -45.55 -45.97
CA THR A 62 -1.30 -44.34 -46.69
C THR A 62 -2.78 -44.40 -47.00
N LEU A 63 -3.52 -43.35 -46.63
CA LEU A 63 -4.91 -43.16 -47.01
C LEU A 63 -4.95 -42.32 -48.29
N ALA A 64 -5.74 -42.74 -49.29
CA ALA A 64 -5.86 -42.04 -50.56
C ALA A 64 -7.22 -41.32 -50.67
N ASN A 65 -7.33 -40.34 -51.58
CA ASN A 65 -8.60 -39.66 -51.93
C ASN A 65 -9.37 -39.03 -50.76
N SER A 66 -8.68 -38.49 -49.76
CA SER A 66 -9.31 -37.94 -48.54
C SER A 66 -10.10 -38.96 -47.73
N ALA A 67 -9.83 -40.26 -47.91
CA ALA A 67 -10.40 -41.30 -47.08
C ALA A 67 -10.08 -41.05 -45.60
N GLN A 68 -11.12 -41.00 -44.78
CA GLN A 68 -11.01 -40.81 -43.34
C GLN A 68 -10.99 -42.17 -42.66
N LEU A 69 -9.91 -42.46 -41.91
CA LEU A 69 -9.91 -43.55 -40.96
C LEU A 69 -10.55 -43.04 -39.67
N GLN A 70 -11.84 -43.34 -39.49
CA GLN A 70 -12.58 -43.02 -38.27
C GLN A 70 -12.31 -44.12 -37.24
N ILE A 71 -11.48 -43.82 -36.23
CA ILE A 71 -11.35 -44.63 -35.01
C ILE A 71 -12.23 -43.95 -33.98
N THR A 72 -13.37 -44.55 -33.65
CA THR A 72 -14.26 -44.04 -32.59
C THR A 72 -13.48 -43.97 -31.27
N GLY A 73 -13.24 -42.75 -30.77
CA GLY A 73 -12.48 -42.49 -29.54
C GLY A 73 -11.16 -41.72 -29.71
N PHE A 74 -10.72 -41.45 -30.94
CA PHE A 74 -9.64 -40.49 -31.26
C PHE A 74 -10.01 -39.68 -32.52
N ASP A 75 -9.52 -38.45 -32.63
CA ASP A 75 -9.77 -37.60 -33.81
C ASP A 75 -9.20 -38.23 -35.10
N THR A 76 -9.98 -38.07 -36.17
CA THR A 76 -9.75 -38.44 -37.57
C THR A 76 -8.29 -38.21 -38.03
N ILE A 77 -7.62 -39.28 -38.49
CA ILE A 77 -6.34 -39.15 -39.19
C ILE A 77 -6.63 -38.71 -40.63
N THR A 78 -6.38 -37.44 -40.94
CA THR A 78 -6.44 -36.90 -42.31
C THR A 78 -5.02 -36.90 -42.91
N ALA A 79 -4.85 -37.48 -44.09
CA ALA A 79 -3.54 -37.81 -44.64
C ALA A 79 -2.68 -36.61 -45.07
N ALA A 80 -1.53 -36.45 -44.41
CA ALA A 80 -0.26 -36.10 -45.04
C ALA A 80 0.84 -36.99 -44.43
N SER A 81 0.98 -38.19 -44.98
CA SER A 81 2.10 -39.14 -44.82
C SER A 81 2.80 -39.21 -43.46
N THR A 82 2.16 -39.74 -42.42
CA THR A 82 2.87 -40.23 -41.22
C THR A 82 3.21 -41.72 -41.39
N SER A 83 4.50 -42.02 -41.52
CA SER A 83 5.03 -43.39 -41.43
C SER A 83 4.87 -43.93 -40.01
N LEU A 84 4.41 -45.16 -39.86
CA LEU A 84 4.43 -45.87 -38.58
C LEU A 84 5.89 -46.27 -38.29
N SER A 85 6.52 -45.62 -37.32
CA SER A 85 7.82 -46.02 -36.78
C SER A 85 7.62 -46.61 -35.38
N PRO A 86 8.24 -47.75 -35.03
CA PRO A 86 9.30 -48.44 -35.77
C PRO A 86 8.80 -49.58 -36.69
N ALA A 87 9.45 -49.73 -37.85
CA ALA A 87 9.17 -50.76 -38.86
C ALA A 87 9.20 -52.19 -38.28
N GLN A 88 8.10 -52.92 -38.38
CA GLN A 88 7.95 -54.27 -37.82
C GLN A 88 8.20 -55.36 -38.89
N PRO A 89 8.91 -56.45 -38.57
CA PRO A 89 9.01 -57.63 -39.43
C PRO A 89 7.68 -58.40 -39.45
N LEU A 90 7.19 -58.75 -40.64
CA LEU A 90 5.97 -59.54 -40.83
C LEU A 90 6.31 -61.03 -40.96
N SER A 91 6.76 -61.68 -39.87
CA SER A 91 6.93 -63.13 -39.86
C SER A 91 5.67 -63.82 -39.35
N GLY A 92 5.21 -64.84 -40.08
CA GLY A 92 4.02 -65.64 -39.74
C GLY A 92 4.24 -66.41 -38.45
N GLY A 93 3.69 -65.89 -37.34
CA GLY A 93 3.73 -66.53 -36.03
C GLY A 93 3.77 -65.59 -34.83
N ASN A 94 3.97 -64.28 -35.00
CA ASN A 94 3.91 -63.34 -33.87
C ASN A 94 2.46 -62.89 -33.59
N PRO A 95 2.06 -62.66 -32.32
CA PRO A 95 0.74 -62.17 -31.99
C PRO A 95 0.49 -60.82 -32.67
N PRO A 96 -0.77 -60.48 -33.00
CA PRO A 96 -1.09 -59.20 -33.62
C PRO A 96 -0.44 -58.07 -32.82
N ALA A 97 0.29 -57.20 -33.51
CA ALA A 97 0.79 -55.98 -32.91
C ALA A 97 -0.43 -55.13 -32.50
N THR A 98 -0.82 -55.22 -31.24
CA THR A 98 -1.86 -54.38 -30.67
C THR A 98 -1.35 -52.94 -30.66
N LEU A 99 -2.02 -52.08 -31.41
CA LEU A 99 -1.94 -50.64 -31.19
C LEU A 99 -2.52 -50.40 -29.78
N SER A 100 -1.64 -50.35 -28.78
CA SER A 100 -2.03 -50.02 -27.41
C SER A 100 -2.36 -48.53 -27.39
N LEU A 101 -3.63 -48.21 -27.58
CA LEU A 101 -4.13 -46.87 -27.30
C LEU A 101 -4.20 -46.76 -25.79
N ASP A 102 -3.31 -45.94 -25.25
CA ASP A 102 -3.48 -45.47 -23.89
C ASP A 102 -4.80 -44.70 -23.82
N LEU A 103 -5.70 -45.17 -22.98
CA LEU A 103 -7.06 -44.67 -22.79
C LEU A 103 -7.32 -44.35 -21.31
N ALA A 104 -6.39 -44.67 -20.42
CA ALA A 104 -6.54 -44.44 -19.00
C ALA A 104 -6.08 -43.02 -18.67
N ASP A 105 -6.79 -42.35 -17.77
CA ASP A 105 -6.24 -41.15 -17.14
C ASP A 105 -5.12 -41.57 -16.17
N PRO A 106 -4.08 -40.74 -15.98
CA PRO A 106 -3.05 -41.03 -14.99
C PRO A 106 -3.67 -41.10 -13.59
N THR A 107 -3.21 -42.03 -12.77
CA THR A 107 -3.68 -42.27 -11.40
C THR A 107 -2.52 -42.20 -10.41
N LEU A 108 -2.80 -41.68 -9.21
CA LEU A 108 -1.83 -41.65 -8.12
C LEU A 108 -1.69 -43.05 -7.52
N SER A 109 -0.50 -43.63 -7.61
CA SER A 109 -0.19 -44.97 -7.10
C SER A 109 0.27 -44.95 -5.63
N SER A 110 1.00 -43.91 -5.22
CA SER A 110 1.46 -43.70 -3.85
C SER A 110 1.95 -42.26 -3.66
N SER A 111 2.17 -41.87 -2.40
CA SER A 111 2.74 -40.57 -2.04
C SER A 111 3.76 -40.71 -0.92
N THR A 112 4.67 -39.76 -0.83
CA THR A 112 5.52 -39.51 0.35
C THR A 112 5.40 -38.03 0.71
N PRO A 113 4.94 -37.67 1.92
CA PRO A 113 4.42 -38.56 2.97
C PRO A 113 3.26 -39.43 2.50
N ALA A 114 3.18 -40.65 3.04
CA ALA A 114 2.02 -41.50 2.84
C ALA A 114 0.80 -40.86 3.51
N ASP A 115 -0.39 -41.17 3.00
CA ASP A 115 -1.63 -40.75 3.64
C ASP A 115 -1.70 -41.23 5.10
N ASN A 116 -2.17 -40.35 5.98
CA ASN A 116 -2.19 -40.46 7.44
C ASN A 116 -0.81 -40.63 8.11
N ALA A 117 0.30 -40.29 7.44
CA ALA A 117 1.61 -40.30 8.06
C ALA A 117 1.66 -39.34 9.27
N ALA A 118 2.34 -39.74 10.34
CA ALA A 118 2.52 -38.91 11.53
C ALA A 118 3.96 -38.37 11.61
N ASN A 119 4.12 -37.20 12.23
CA ASN A 119 5.42 -36.57 12.51
C ASN A 119 6.30 -36.34 11.28
N VAL A 120 5.69 -35.97 10.16
CA VAL A 120 6.41 -35.56 8.94
C VAL A 120 7.27 -34.34 9.26
N ALA A 121 8.53 -34.34 8.83
CA ALA A 121 9.41 -33.19 9.02
C ALA A 121 8.92 -31.98 8.20
N TYR A 122 8.94 -30.80 8.82
CA TYR A 122 8.32 -29.56 8.33
C TYR A 122 8.92 -28.97 7.04
N GLY A 123 9.96 -29.59 6.47
CA GLY A 123 10.61 -29.18 5.22
C GLY A 123 10.81 -30.31 4.22
N ASN A 124 10.09 -31.42 4.36
CA ASN A 124 10.15 -32.52 3.39
C ASN A 124 9.38 -32.17 2.11
N ASP A 125 9.94 -32.55 0.96
CA ASP A 125 9.23 -32.52 -0.31
C ASP A 125 8.04 -33.50 -0.30
N LEU A 126 6.99 -33.15 -1.04
CA LEU A 126 5.89 -34.04 -1.37
C LEU A 126 6.23 -34.78 -2.66
N VAL A 127 6.33 -36.10 -2.61
CA VAL A 127 6.55 -36.95 -3.78
C VAL A 127 5.25 -37.67 -4.11
N LEU A 128 4.71 -37.42 -5.30
CA LEU A 128 3.52 -38.07 -5.84
C LEU A 128 3.94 -39.06 -6.93
N THR A 129 3.72 -40.35 -6.71
CA THR A 129 4.12 -41.40 -7.67
C THR A 129 2.91 -41.84 -8.48
N PHE A 130 2.97 -41.70 -9.80
CA PHE A 130 1.89 -42.09 -10.71
C PHE A 130 2.09 -43.50 -11.28
N ASN A 131 1.00 -44.14 -11.71
CA ASN A 131 1.00 -45.44 -12.40
C ASN A 131 1.70 -45.39 -13.77
N GLU A 132 1.89 -44.19 -14.32
CA GLU A 132 2.42 -43.94 -15.65
C GLU A 132 3.20 -42.62 -15.71
N ARG A 133 3.85 -42.37 -16.84
CA ARG A 133 4.64 -41.16 -17.04
C ARG A 133 3.75 -39.92 -17.22
N VAL A 134 4.04 -38.88 -16.46
CA VAL A 134 3.27 -37.63 -16.44
C VAL A 134 4.12 -36.39 -16.79
N THR A 135 3.44 -35.31 -17.17
CA THR A 135 3.97 -34.01 -17.62
C THR A 135 3.01 -32.88 -17.21
N PRO A 136 3.48 -31.63 -17.01
CA PRO A 136 2.58 -30.50 -16.71
C PRO A 136 1.87 -29.95 -17.95
N SER A 137 2.21 -30.43 -19.15
CA SER A 137 2.06 -29.62 -20.36
C SER A 137 1.40 -30.33 -21.54
N VAL A 138 0.78 -29.55 -22.42
CA VAL A 138 0.14 -29.99 -23.66
C VAL A 138 1.01 -29.62 -24.87
N GLY A 139 1.26 -30.58 -25.76
CA GLY A 139 1.99 -30.34 -27.00
C GLY A 139 1.20 -29.50 -28.00
N LEU A 140 1.89 -28.65 -28.77
CA LEU A 140 1.30 -27.77 -29.79
C LEU A 140 1.56 -28.26 -31.21
N ALA A 141 0.50 -28.39 -32.02
CA ALA A 141 0.57 -28.76 -33.42
C ALA A 141 0.92 -27.56 -34.32
N SER A 142 0.32 -26.39 -34.06
CA SER A 142 0.60 -25.18 -34.84
C SER A 142 0.28 -23.90 -34.07
N ARG A 143 0.86 -22.78 -34.51
CA ARG A 143 0.56 -21.43 -34.01
C ARG A 143 0.32 -20.47 -35.17
N SER A 144 -0.64 -19.57 -35.00
CA SER A 144 -0.90 -18.41 -35.84
C SER A 144 -1.00 -17.14 -34.97
N CYS A 145 -0.62 -16.00 -35.54
CA CYS A 145 -0.60 -14.71 -34.85
C CYS A 145 -1.32 -13.66 -35.68
N SER A 146 -2.25 -12.93 -35.07
CA SER A 146 -2.96 -11.81 -35.70
C SER A 146 -3.43 -10.83 -34.65
N GLY A 147 -3.26 -9.52 -34.90
CA GLY A 147 -3.84 -8.45 -34.08
C GLY A 147 -3.50 -8.52 -32.59
N GLY A 148 -2.26 -8.88 -32.22
CA GLY A 148 -1.85 -9.00 -30.81
C GLY A 148 -2.46 -10.19 -30.06
N THR A 149 -2.99 -11.18 -30.78
CA THR A 149 -3.46 -12.45 -30.21
C THR A 149 -2.73 -13.61 -30.90
N ALA A 150 -2.24 -14.56 -30.12
CA ALA A 150 -1.75 -15.84 -30.63
C ALA A 150 -2.85 -16.89 -30.52
N THR A 151 -3.09 -17.62 -31.60
CA THR A 151 -3.93 -18.81 -31.61
C THR A 151 -3.06 -20.03 -31.81
N VAL A 152 -3.15 -20.99 -30.91
CA VAL A 152 -2.43 -22.26 -30.98
C VAL A 152 -3.41 -23.38 -31.19
N THR A 153 -3.06 -24.30 -32.08
CA THR A 153 -3.73 -25.59 -32.19
C THR A 153 -2.94 -26.55 -31.32
N THR A 154 -3.55 -27.07 -30.26
CA THR A 154 -2.95 -28.13 -29.48
C THR A 154 -2.94 -29.43 -30.30
N MET A 155 -1.99 -30.32 -30.03
CA MET A 155 -1.94 -31.62 -30.72
C MET A 155 -3.17 -32.49 -30.41
N ARG A 156 -3.92 -32.18 -29.34
CA ARG A 156 -5.00 -32.99 -28.76
C ARG A 156 -6.01 -32.11 -28.03
N ASN A 157 -7.20 -32.65 -27.69
CA ASN A 157 -8.16 -31.93 -26.84
C ASN A 157 -7.52 -31.56 -25.48
N HIS A 158 -7.95 -30.44 -24.93
CA HIS A 158 -7.38 -29.88 -23.71
C HIS A 158 -8.48 -29.47 -22.73
N ASN A 159 -8.16 -29.42 -21.44
CA ASN A 159 -9.07 -28.93 -20.40
C ASN A 159 -8.88 -27.44 -20.09
N ILE A 160 -8.26 -26.69 -21.01
CA ILE A 160 -8.07 -25.24 -20.92
C ILE A 160 -9.38 -24.52 -21.24
N SER A 161 -9.78 -23.58 -20.38
CA SER A 161 -10.99 -22.77 -20.53
C SER A 161 -10.70 -21.30 -20.82
N VAL A 162 -11.67 -20.59 -21.41
CA VAL A 162 -11.57 -19.13 -21.60
C VAL A 162 -11.35 -18.43 -20.27
N GLY A 163 -10.40 -17.51 -20.23
CA GLY A 163 -10.02 -16.71 -19.08
C GLY A 163 -8.96 -17.33 -18.16
N GLU A 164 -8.58 -18.59 -18.36
CA GLU A 164 -7.48 -19.23 -17.63
C GLU A 164 -6.11 -18.66 -18.02
N LEU A 165 -5.11 -18.89 -17.15
CA LEU A 165 -3.72 -18.52 -17.41
C LEU A 165 -2.94 -19.70 -17.98
N VAL A 166 -2.11 -19.42 -18.96
CA VAL A 166 -1.24 -20.39 -19.64
C VAL A 166 0.19 -19.84 -19.78
N ALA A 167 1.18 -20.72 -19.73
CA ALA A 167 2.59 -20.42 -20.00
C ALA A 167 3.06 -21.15 -21.26
N PRO A 168 3.58 -20.42 -22.28
CA PRO A 168 4.20 -21.02 -23.46
C PRO A 168 5.72 -21.17 -23.25
N LEU A 169 6.27 -22.39 -23.37
CA LEU A 169 7.70 -22.64 -23.05
C LEU A 169 8.65 -22.56 -24.27
N GLN A 170 8.18 -22.91 -25.46
CA GLN A 170 8.96 -22.80 -26.70
C GLN A 170 8.02 -22.53 -27.89
N VAL A 171 8.00 -21.29 -28.37
CA VAL A 171 7.24 -20.88 -29.56
C VAL A 171 8.15 -20.02 -30.42
N GLY A 172 9.07 -20.68 -31.12
CA GLY A 172 9.89 -20.07 -32.16
C GLY A 172 11.17 -19.35 -31.70
N PRO A 173 12.08 -19.05 -32.65
CA PRO A 173 13.39 -18.49 -32.37
C PRO A 173 13.27 -16.97 -32.12
N GLY A 174 12.96 -16.57 -30.89
CA GLY A 174 13.23 -15.19 -30.49
C GLY A 174 12.41 -14.57 -29.36
N TYR A 175 11.29 -15.16 -28.91
CA TYR A 175 10.37 -14.42 -28.04
C TYR A 175 10.28 -14.84 -26.56
N ASP A 176 10.98 -15.89 -26.12
CA ASP A 176 11.18 -16.15 -24.68
C ASP A 176 12.42 -17.00 -24.40
N ALA A 177 13.60 -16.38 -24.49
CA ALA A 177 14.83 -16.97 -23.95
C ALA A 177 15.02 -16.65 -22.45
N SER A 178 14.07 -15.95 -21.82
CA SER A 178 14.19 -15.37 -20.47
C SER A 178 13.49 -16.17 -19.36
N GLY A 179 12.80 -17.26 -19.70
CA GLY A 179 12.24 -18.19 -18.73
C GLY A 179 10.75 -17.95 -18.44
N LEU A 180 10.13 -18.95 -17.82
CA LEU A 180 8.70 -19.15 -17.53
C LEU A 180 7.97 -18.04 -16.73
N THR A 181 8.46 -16.80 -16.71
CA THR A 181 7.95 -15.73 -15.84
C THR A 181 6.74 -14.98 -16.39
N SER A 182 6.32 -15.21 -17.65
CA SER A 182 5.17 -14.49 -18.23
C SER A 182 4.01 -15.44 -18.54
N PHE A 183 2.85 -15.16 -17.95
CA PHE A 183 1.61 -15.92 -18.18
C PHE A 183 0.62 -15.12 -19.02
N TYR A 184 -0.09 -15.82 -19.89
CA TYR A 184 -1.04 -15.22 -20.81
C TYR A 184 -2.45 -15.69 -20.51
N ARG A 185 -3.41 -14.80 -20.72
CA ARG A 185 -4.83 -15.12 -20.52
C ARG A 185 -5.41 -15.70 -21.79
N VAL A 186 -6.09 -16.83 -21.65
CA VAL A 186 -6.87 -17.45 -22.73
C VAL A 186 -8.07 -16.56 -23.05
N THR A 187 -8.19 -16.13 -24.30
CA THR A 187 -9.23 -15.23 -24.80
C THR A 187 -10.32 -15.97 -25.57
N ALA A 188 -10.01 -17.12 -26.16
CA ALA A 188 -11.00 -17.96 -26.84
C ALA A 188 -10.57 -19.44 -26.84
N VAL A 189 -11.56 -20.34 -26.86
CA VAL A 189 -11.36 -21.79 -26.99
C VAL A 189 -12.40 -22.33 -27.97
N VAL A 190 -11.95 -23.04 -29.01
CA VAL A 190 -12.83 -23.72 -29.98
C VAL A 190 -12.21 -25.06 -30.38
N GLY A 191 -12.78 -26.16 -29.89
CA GLY A 191 -12.21 -27.50 -30.11
C GLY A 191 -10.79 -27.60 -29.53
N ARG A 192 -9.78 -27.82 -30.39
CA ARG A 192 -8.35 -27.87 -30.03
C ARG A 192 -7.62 -26.54 -30.14
N ASN A 193 -8.33 -25.48 -30.52
CA ASN A 193 -7.73 -24.16 -30.72
C ASN A 193 -7.87 -23.34 -29.43
N VAL A 194 -6.75 -22.83 -28.94
CA VAL A 194 -6.65 -21.89 -27.81
C VAL A 194 -6.12 -20.57 -28.33
N SER A 195 -6.82 -19.46 -28.06
CA SER A 195 -6.33 -18.11 -28.33
C SER A 195 -5.95 -17.43 -27.01
N TYR A 196 -4.87 -16.65 -27.01
CA TYR A 196 -4.44 -15.84 -25.88
C TYR A 196 -3.76 -14.53 -26.33
N ALA A 197 -3.92 -13.46 -25.55
CA ALA A 197 -3.40 -12.13 -25.89
C ALA A 197 -1.89 -12.04 -25.63
N ILE A 198 -1.11 -11.62 -26.62
CA ILE A 198 0.36 -11.46 -26.55
C ILE A 198 0.85 -10.48 -27.63
N ALA A 199 1.91 -9.73 -27.36
CA ALA A 199 2.53 -8.82 -28.35
C ALA A 199 3.19 -9.60 -29.50
N CYS A 200 2.44 -9.87 -30.57
CA CYS A 200 2.96 -10.51 -31.78
C CYS A 200 3.35 -9.46 -32.82
N ALA A 201 4.64 -9.23 -33.05
CA ALA A 201 5.11 -8.46 -34.19
C ALA A 201 5.31 -9.37 -35.41
N ASN A 202 4.38 -9.33 -36.37
CA ASN A 202 4.57 -9.74 -37.77
C ASN A 202 5.11 -11.16 -38.06
N GLU A 203 4.71 -12.21 -37.32
CA GLU A 203 5.06 -13.59 -37.67
C GLU A 203 4.05 -14.23 -38.64
N ALA A 204 4.53 -14.67 -39.80
CA ALA A 204 3.75 -15.49 -40.74
C ALA A 204 3.82 -16.99 -40.36
N SER A 205 2.68 -17.53 -39.93
CA SER A 205 2.18 -18.92 -39.91
C SER A 205 3.10 -20.13 -39.73
N THR A 206 2.67 -20.98 -38.77
CA THR A 206 2.90 -22.44 -38.64
C THR A 206 4.29 -22.89 -38.21
N ILE A 207 4.76 -22.40 -37.07
CA ILE A 207 5.76 -23.14 -36.30
C ILE A 207 5.10 -24.44 -35.80
N THR A 208 5.73 -25.57 -36.13
CA THR A 208 5.35 -26.91 -35.65
C THR A 208 6.34 -27.30 -34.56
N GLY A 209 5.85 -27.59 -33.35
CA GLY A 209 6.69 -27.90 -32.19
C GLY A 209 6.71 -26.77 -31.16
N GLY A 210 6.05 -27.02 -30.05
CA GLY A 210 5.96 -26.14 -28.90
C GLY A 210 5.11 -26.77 -27.80
N VAL A 211 5.04 -26.12 -26.65
CA VAL A 211 4.36 -26.64 -25.46
C VAL A 211 3.59 -25.52 -24.77
N LEU A 212 2.35 -25.83 -24.39
CA LEU A 212 1.47 -24.97 -23.61
C LEU A 212 1.25 -25.58 -22.24
N ILE A 213 1.47 -24.81 -21.19
CA ILE A 213 1.34 -25.27 -19.80
C ILE A 213 0.17 -24.53 -19.14
N PRO A 214 -0.96 -25.21 -18.84
CA PRO A 214 -2.04 -24.63 -18.05
C PRO A 214 -1.58 -24.36 -16.63
N VAL A 215 -1.86 -23.17 -16.08
CA VAL A 215 -1.51 -22.87 -14.68
C VAL A 215 -2.54 -23.49 -13.74
N ARG A 216 -2.09 -24.47 -12.97
CA ARG A 216 -2.87 -25.19 -11.95
C ARG A 216 -2.05 -25.29 -10.67
N TYR A 217 -2.70 -25.52 -9.54
CA TYR A 217 -2.06 -25.51 -8.23
C TYR A 217 -2.08 -26.87 -7.55
N VAL A 218 -0.94 -27.21 -6.94
CA VAL A 218 -0.86 -28.13 -5.82
C VAL A 218 -0.89 -27.27 -4.56
N THR A 219 -1.80 -27.53 -3.64
CA THR A 219 -1.97 -26.71 -2.45
C THR A 219 -1.79 -27.54 -1.20
N VAL A 220 -1.14 -26.97 -0.20
CA VAL A 220 -1.05 -27.53 1.15
C VAL A 220 -1.85 -26.64 2.08
N ALA A 221 -2.76 -27.22 2.85
CA ALA A 221 -3.62 -26.49 3.77
C ALA A 221 -3.75 -27.24 5.09
N GLU A 222 -4.16 -26.52 6.14
CA GLU A 222 -4.49 -27.14 7.42
C GLU A 222 -5.84 -27.88 7.30
N ASP A 223 -5.98 -29.06 7.90
CA ASP A 223 -7.20 -29.88 7.80
C ASP A 223 -8.47 -29.16 8.27
N ALA A 224 -8.32 -28.23 9.21
CA ALA A 224 -9.42 -27.44 9.75
C ALA A 224 -9.92 -26.33 8.79
N ASP A 225 -9.16 -25.99 7.74
CA ASP A 225 -9.50 -24.91 6.82
C ASP A 225 -10.57 -25.33 5.79
N THR A 226 -11.80 -24.90 6.07
CA THR A 226 -12.95 -25.07 5.17
C THR A 226 -13.01 -23.95 4.13
N ALA A 227 -13.44 -24.28 2.91
CA ALA A 227 -13.80 -23.30 1.89
C ALA A 227 -14.92 -22.36 2.39
N LYS A 228 -14.78 -21.08 2.09
CA LYS A 228 -15.74 -20.02 2.40
C LYS A 228 -16.46 -19.61 1.13
N ASN A 229 -17.78 -19.59 1.19
CA ASN A 229 -18.61 -19.18 0.06
C ASN A 229 -18.48 -17.69 -0.17
N LEU A 230 -18.34 -17.33 -1.44
CA LEU A 230 -18.27 -15.96 -1.89
C LEU A 230 -19.68 -15.47 -2.24
N SER A 231 -19.95 -14.20 -1.96
CA SER A 231 -21.27 -13.58 -2.17
C SER A 231 -21.21 -12.33 -3.05
N ASN A 232 -20.04 -11.69 -3.14
CA ASN A 232 -19.83 -10.51 -3.98
C ASN A 232 -18.36 -10.41 -4.40
N LEU A 233 -18.12 -9.75 -5.52
CA LEU A 233 -16.79 -9.40 -6.03
C LEU A 233 -16.84 -7.96 -6.55
N VAL A 234 -16.03 -7.08 -5.97
CA VAL A 234 -15.86 -5.68 -6.35
C VAL A 234 -14.43 -5.47 -6.82
N ILE A 235 -14.26 -4.77 -7.94
CA ILE A 235 -12.94 -4.50 -8.51
C ILE A 235 -12.74 -3.00 -8.62
N ALA A 236 -11.60 -2.52 -8.13
CA ALA A 236 -11.16 -1.15 -8.29
C ALA A 236 -9.69 -1.15 -8.73
N SER A 237 -9.43 -0.77 -9.99
CA SER A 237 -8.11 -0.85 -10.62
C SER A 237 -7.54 -2.29 -10.54
N ASN A 238 -6.47 -2.51 -9.78
CA ASN A 238 -5.80 -3.81 -9.60
C ASN A 238 -6.21 -4.55 -8.33
N LEU A 239 -7.16 -4.02 -7.55
CA LEU A 239 -7.60 -4.64 -6.29
C LEU A 239 -8.96 -5.31 -6.49
N ALA A 240 -9.01 -6.60 -6.16
CA ALA A 240 -10.25 -7.36 -6.07
C ALA A 240 -10.64 -7.50 -4.61
N THR A 241 -11.83 -7.01 -4.24
CA THR A 241 -12.44 -7.14 -2.91
C THR A 241 -13.62 -8.10 -2.98
N LEU A 242 -13.55 -9.19 -2.24
CA LEU A 242 -14.55 -10.24 -2.21
C LEU A 242 -15.31 -10.21 -0.88
N THR A 243 -16.61 -10.48 -0.93
CA THR A 243 -17.45 -10.58 0.27
C THR A 243 -17.72 -12.04 0.61
N SER A 244 -17.40 -12.42 1.85
CA SER A 244 -17.72 -13.70 2.45
C SER A 244 -17.96 -13.49 3.96
N ASN A 245 -19.20 -13.60 4.41
CA ASN A 245 -19.53 -13.29 5.80
C ASN A 245 -18.83 -14.25 6.78
N GLY A 246 -18.13 -13.69 7.77
CA GLY A 246 -17.46 -14.47 8.80
C GLY A 246 -16.34 -15.38 8.27
N HIS A 247 -15.65 -14.96 7.21
CA HIS A 247 -14.62 -15.78 6.57
C HIS A 247 -13.43 -16.12 7.49
N GLY A 248 -13.11 -15.25 8.45
CA GLY A 248 -12.00 -15.43 9.38
C GLY A 248 -10.59 -15.26 8.77
N PHE A 249 -10.49 -15.06 7.46
CA PHE A 249 -9.26 -14.62 6.80
C PHE A 249 -8.75 -13.27 7.30
N GLU A 250 -7.43 -13.10 7.25
CA GLU A 250 -6.74 -11.89 7.70
C GLU A 250 -5.66 -11.46 6.69
N VAL A 251 -5.15 -10.23 6.80
CA VAL A 251 -4.06 -9.73 5.96
C VAL A 251 -2.82 -10.62 6.04
N GLY A 252 -2.24 -10.94 4.89
CA GLY A 252 -1.10 -11.84 4.74
C GLY A 252 -1.46 -13.31 4.56
N ASP A 253 -2.72 -13.71 4.74
CA ASP A 253 -3.14 -15.08 4.43
C ASP A 253 -3.04 -15.35 2.93
N THR A 254 -2.56 -16.54 2.56
CA THR A 254 -2.69 -17.04 1.19
C THR A 254 -4.03 -17.72 1.05
N VAL A 255 -4.85 -17.26 0.10
CA VAL A 255 -6.14 -17.86 -0.23
C VAL A 255 -6.16 -18.32 -1.67
N VAL A 256 -6.70 -19.52 -1.89
CA VAL A 256 -7.02 -20.02 -3.22
C VAL A 256 -8.48 -19.77 -3.48
N VAL A 257 -8.76 -18.96 -4.49
CA VAL A 257 -10.09 -18.67 -4.99
C VAL A 257 -10.39 -19.62 -6.14
N GLU A 258 -11.54 -20.28 -6.10
CA GLU A 258 -11.99 -21.21 -7.12
C GLU A 258 -13.45 -20.96 -7.49
N GLY A 259 -13.74 -21.12 -8.78
CA GLY A 259 -15.10 -21.05 -9.30
C GLY A 259 -15.73 -19.67 -9.22
N ALA A 260 -14.95 -18.58 -9.19
CA ALA A 260 -15.48 -17.22 -9.19
C ALA A 260 -16.40 -17.00 -10.41
N THR A 261 -17.60 -16.49 -10.16
CA THR A 261 -18.61 -16.17 -11.18
C THR A 261 -19.25 -14.82 -10.90
N THR A 262 -19.71 -14.12 -11.94
CA THR A 262 -20.60 -12.96 -11.82
C THR A 262 -21.89 -13.19 -12.63
N ALA A 263 -22.82 -12.23 -12.62
CA ALA A 263 -24.04 -12.30 -13.44
C ALA A 263 -23.72 -12.32 -14.95
N GLY A 264 -22.52 -11.84 -15.33
CA GLY A 264 -21.99 -11.93 -16.69
C GLY A 264 -21.32 -13.27 -17.04
N GLY A 265 -21.38 -14.26 -16.14
CA GLY A 265 -20.81 -15.60 -16.34
C GLY A 265 -19.56 -15.89 -15.50
N ALA A 266 -18.88 -17.00 -15.82
CA ALA A 266 -17.67 -17.41 -15.13
C ALA A 266 -16.59 -16.33 -15.20
N GLN A 267 -15.94 -16.07 -14.06
CA GLN A 267 -14.83 -15.13 -13.93
C GLN A 267 -13.54 -15.87 -13.52
N PRO A 268 -13.05 -16.81 -14.35
CA PRO A 268 -11.88 -17.61 -14.02
C PRO A 268 -10.60 -16.78 -13.89
N GLN A 269 -10.60 -15.52 -14.32
CA GLN A 269 -9.50 -14.60 -14.10
C GLN A 269 -9.23 -14.26 -12.63
N PHE A 270 -10.19 -14.49 -11.73
CA PHE A 270 -10.02 -14.31 -10.29
C PHE A 270 -9.86 -15.65 -9.56
N ASN A 271 -9.78 -16.76 -10.30
CA ASN A 271 -9.38 -18.03 -9.72
C ASN A 271 -7.85 -18.07 -9.64
N GLY A 272 -7.34 -18.69 -8.58
CA GLY A 272 -5.91 -18.81 -8.33
C GLY A 272 -5.55 -18.51 -6.88
N ALA A 273 -4.25 -18.45 -6.62
CA ALA A 273 -3.71 -18.18 -5.29
C ALA A 273 -3.35 -16.71 -5.12
N PHE A 274 -3.77 -16.11 -4.02
CA PHE A 274 -3.57 -14.70 -3.73
C PHE A 274 -3.20 -14.48 -2.27
N VAL A 275 -2.35 -13.48 -2.01
CA VAL A 275 -2.09 -12.99 -0.66
C VAL A 275 -3.08 -11.87 -0.35
N ILE A 276 -3.77 -11.97 0.78
CA ILE A 276 -4.72 -10.95 1.23
C ILE A 276 -3.96 -9.69 1.65
N THR A 277 -4.37 -8.54 1.11
CA THR A 277 -3.78 -7.22 1.37
C THR A 277 -4.63 -6.36 2.30
N ALA A 278 -5.93 -6.63 2.40
CA ALA A 278 -6.84 -6.04 3.39
C ALA A 278 -7.93 -7.06 3.74
N ALA A 279 -8.41 -7.06 4.98
CA ALA A 279 -9.54 -7.89 5.40
C ALA A 279 -10.30 -7.25 6.57
N ASP A 280 -11.61 -7.44 6.58
CA ASP A 280 -12.51 -7.20 7.70
C ASP A 280 -13.29 -8.49 8.04
N ALA A 281 -14.38 -8.40 8.82
CA ALA A 281 -15.16 -9.58 9.21
C ALA A 281 -15.92 -10.25 8.04
N ASN A 282 -16.17 -9.52 6.96
CA ASN A 282 -17.03 -9.91 5.85
C ASN A 282 -16.39 -9.71 4.48
N THR A 283 -15.32 -8.95 4.36
CA THR A 283 -14.63 -8.71 3.09
C THR A 283 -13.14 -8.92 3.19
N PHE A 284 -12.54 -9.39 2.10
CA PHE A 284 -11.11 -9.47 1.95
C PHE A 284 -10.69 -9.01 0.55
N THR A 285 -9.52 -8.39 0.47
CA THR A 285 -8.98 -7.78 -0.74
C THR A 285 -7.64 -8.40 -1.07
N PHE A 286 -7.36 -8.58 -2.36
CA PHE A 286 -6.04 -8.93 -2.86
C PHE A 286 -5.70 -8.17 -4.14
N ASP A 287 -4.39 -8.05 -4.42
CA ASP A 287 -3.89 -7.48 -5.66
C ASP A 287 -3.92 -8.54 -6.78
N THR A 288 -4.64 -8.25 -7.85
CA THR A 288 -4.80 -9.15 -9.00
C THR A 288 -3.55 -9.21 -9.87
N ARG A 289 -2.59 -8.30 -9.69
CA ARG A 289 -1.27 -8.36 -10.37
C ARG A 289 -0.42 -9.52 -9.87
N ASN A 290 -0.66 -10.00 -8.65
CA ASN A 290 0.14 -11.06 -8.05
C ASN A 290 -0.34 -12.48 -8.39
N ALA A 291 -1.43 -12.65 -9.16
CA ALA A 291 -1.81 -13.95 -9.73
C ALA A 291 -0.78 -14.50 -10.73
N ALA A 292 0.14 -13.65 -11.20
CA ALA A 292 1.49 -14.03 -11.54
C ALA A 292 2.33 -12.77 -11.80
N ALA A 293 3.54 -12.73 -11.25
CA ALA A 293 4.53 -11.70 -11.56
C ALA A 293 4.76 -11.64 -13.09
N SER A 294 4.90 -10.42 -13.62
CA SER A 294 5.31 -10.12 -15.00
C SER A 294 4.25 -10.28 -16.11
N SER A 295 3.26 -9.38 -16.13
CA SER A 295 3.06 -8.50 -17.30
C SER A 295 2.24 -7.26 -16.91
N THR A 296 2.86 -6.08 -16.97
CA THR A 296 2.24 -4.77 -16.71
C THR A 296 1.18 -4.36 -17.74
N ALA A 297 0.93 -5.18 -18.77
CA ALA A 297 0.04 -4.85 -19.88
C ALA A 297 -1.36 -5.48 -19.80
N ASN A 298 -1.57 -6.57 -19.05
CA ASN A 298 -2.82 -7.34 -19.14
C ASN A 298 -3.94 -6.96 -18.15
N VAL A 299 -3.73 -5.94 -17.31
CA VAL A 299 -4.81 -5.32 -16.50
C VAL A 299 -5.06 -3.87 -16.88
N ALA A 300 -4.19 -3.25 -17.69
CA ALA A 300 -4.31 -1.86 -18.11
C ALA A 300 -5.55 -1.55 -18.97
N GLY A 301 -6.33 -2.57 -19.36
CA GLY A 301 -7.55 -2.44 -20.16
C GLY A 301 -8.79 -3.12 -19.57
N ALA A 302 -8.73 -3.71 -18.37
CA ALA A 302 -9.96 -4.15 -17.72
C ALA A 302 -10.73 -2.90 -17.29
N ALA A 303 -11.78 -2.54 -18.03
CA ALA A 303 -12.71 -1.51 -17.63
C ALA A 303 -13.09 -1.75 -16.16
N ASN A 304 -13.06 -0.69 -15.35
CA ASN A 304 -13.50 -0.70 -13.97
C ASN A 304 -14.88 -1.38 -13.93
N PHE A 305 -14.95 -2.65 -13.48
CA PHE A 305 -16.17 -3.45 -13.67
C PHE A 305 -17.36 -2.95 -12.85
N GLY A 306 -17.17 -1.90 -12.05
CA GLY A 306 -18.19 -1.42 -11.13
C GLY A 306 -18.53 -2.49 -10.10
N SER A 307 -19.34 -2.13 -9.10
CA SER A 307 -19.86 -3.14 -8.18
C SER A 307 -20.83 -4.04 -8.95
N THR A 308 -20.38 -5.21 -9.44
CA THR A 308 -21.29 -6.21 -10.00
C THR A 308 -21.73 -7.14 -8.89
N THR A 309 -23.02 -7.14 -8.58
CA THR A 309 -23.62 -8.19 -7.75
C THR A 309 -23.57 -9.51 -8.50
N ALA A 310 -22.66 -10.41 -8.10
CA ALA A 310 -22.84 -11.86 -8.14
C ALA A 310 -21.63 -12.59 -7.54
N SER A 311 -21.88 -13.69 -6.84
CA SER A 311 -20.89 -14.74 -6.66
C SER A 311 -21.56 -16.09 -6.33
N ALA A 312 -21.30 -17.09 -7.15
CA ALA A 312 -21.06 -18.45 -6.69
C ALA A 312 -19.56 -18.70 -6.87
N GLY A 313 -18.91 -19.29 -5.86
CA GLY A 313 -17.47 -19.54 -5.82
C GLY A 313 -17.00 -19.75 -4.38
N THR A 314 -15.78 -20.25 -4.21
CA THR A 314 -15.20 -20.48 -2.88
C THR A 314 -13.81 -19.91 -2.75
N ALA A 315 -13.49 -19.37 -1.58
CA ALA A 315 -12.12 -19.05 -1.19
C ALA A 315 -11.69 -19.97 -0.05
N ARG A 316 -10.47 -20.48 -0.09
CA ARG A 316 -9.92 -21.34 0.95
C ARG A 316 -8.55 -20.84 1.34
N ARG A 317 -8.31 -20.71 2.65
CA ARG A 317 -6.98 -20.45 3.18
C ARG A 317 -6.09 -21.67 2.96
N VAL A 318 -4.87 -21.43 2.51
CA VAL A 318 -3.84 -22.45 2.32
C VAL A 318 -2.55 -21.99 2.99
N ILE A 319 -1.70 -22.94 3.37
CA ILE A 319 -0.34 -22.65 3.82
C ILE A 319 0.48 -22.19 2.62
N GLU A 320 0.38 -22.94 1.51
CA GLU A 320 1.03 -22.63 0.25
C GLU A 320 0.23 -23.15 -0.94
N ALA A 321 0.22 -22.39 -2.03
CA ALA A 321 -0.27 -22.83 -3.32
C ALA A 321 0.88 -22.78 -4.32
N ILE A 322 1.24 -23.93 -4.86
CA ILE A 322 2.40 -24.13 -5.72
C ILE A 322 1.87 -24.40 -7.12
N ALA A 323 2.12 -23.47 -8.05
CA ALA A 323 1.74 -23.67 -9.43
C ALA A 323 2.53 -24.83 -10.05
N ASN A 324 1.89 -25.65 -10.89
CA ASN A 324 2.49 -26.78 -11.61
C ASN A 324 3.65 -26.38 -12.55
N VAL A 325 3.68 -25.11 -12.95
CA VAL A 325 4.75 -24.45 -13.72
C VAL A 325 5.90 -23.93 -12.86
N SER A 326 5.80 -24.01 -11.53
CA SER A 326 6.81 -23.49 -10.62
C SER A 326 8.10 -24.33 -10.68
N ASN A 327 9.24 -23.68 -10.47
CA ASN A 327 10.52 -24.37 -10.23
C ASN A 327 10.52 -25.25 -8.97
N LYS A 328 9.48 -25.16 -8.13
CA LYS A 328 9.23 -26.04 -6.99
C LYS A 328 8.61 -27.39 -7.38
N VAL A 329 8.21 -27.58 -8.63
CA VAL A 329 7.62 -28.84 -9.10
C VAL A 329 8.55 -29.48 -10.13
N THR A 330 8.96 -30.72 -9.86
CA THR A 330 9.80 -31.52 -10.74
C THR A 330 9.02 -32.72 -11.25
N TYR A 331 8.96 -32.89 -12.57
CA TYR A 331 8.29 -34.00 -13.25
C TYR A 331 9.30 -35.07 -13.69
N PRO A 332 8.87 -36.33 -13.89
CA PRO A 332 9.77 -37.42 -14.24
C PRO A 332 10.40 -37.21 -15.63
N SER A 333 11.73 -37.27 -15.69
CA SER A 333 12.48 -37.07 -16.93
C SER A 333 12.66 -38.35 -17.75
N SER A 334 12.61 -39.53 -17.12
CA SER A 334 12.77 -40.84 -17.78
C SER A 334 11.43 -41.47 -18.17
N ASN A 335 11.49 -42.48 -19.04
CA ASN A 335 10.34 -43.34 -19.39
C ASN A 335 10.27 -44.60 -18.50
N MET A 336 11.02 -44.64 -17.40
CA MET A 336 11.09 -45.80 -16.51
C MET A 336 10.52 -45.43 -15.15
N ALA A 337 9.67 -46.31 -14.60
CA ALA A 337 9.14 -46.17 -13.25
C ALA A 337 10.28 -46.15 -12.19
N PRO A 338 10.09 -45.47 -11.04
CA PRO A 338 8.88 -44.80 -10.60
C PRO A 338 8.65 -43.41 -11.23
N PHE A 339 7.40 -43.11 -11.58
CA PHE A 339 7.01 -41.85 -12.21
C PHE A 339 6.67 -40.79 -11.15
N ASN A 340 7.71 -40.23 -10.54
CA ASN A 340 7.59 -39.29 -9.44
C ASN A 340 7.42 -37.85 -9.90
N VAL A 341 6.40 -37.18 -9.38
CA VAL A 341 6.29 -35.72 -9.35
C VAL A 341 6.68 -35.24 -7.96
N THR A 342 7.78 -34.49 -7.87
CA THR A 342 8.26 -33.92 -6.60
C THR A 342 7.81 -32.47 -6.49
N VAL A 343 7.17 -32.11 -5.40
CA VAL A 343 6.73 -30.76 -5.07
C VAL A 343 7.49 -30.32 -3.81
N ASN A 344 8.13 -29.16 -3.86
CA ASN A 344 8.91 -28.58 -2.76
C ASN A 344 8.20 -27.34 -2.19
N PRO A 345 7.41 -27.47 -1.11
CA PRO A 345 6.84 -26.33 -0.41
C PRO A 345 7.94 -25.50 0.26
N ALA A 346 7.95 -24.18 0.02
CA ALA A 346 8.89 -23.28 0.71
C ALA A 346 8.35 -22.74 2.03
N ALA A 347 7.03 -22.79 2.23
CA ALA A 347 6.42 -22.42 3.49
C ALA A 347 6.75 -23.48 4.55
N ALA A 348 7.27 -23.04 5.70
CA ALA A 348 7.44 -23.93 6.84
C ALA A 348 6.07 -24.43 7.28
N LEU A 349 5.87 -25.75 7.23
CA LEU A 349 4.60 -26.34 7.62
C LEU A 349 4.34 -26.09 9.12
N PRO A 350 3.10 -25.77 9.52
CA PRO A 350 2.74 -25.59 10.92
C PRO A 350 3.05 -26.87 11.71
N GLY A 351 3.80 -26.75 12.79
CA GLY A 351 4.17 -27.89 13.62
C GLY A 351 2.97 -28.43 14.40
N SER A 352 3.01 -29.72 14.73
CA SER A 352 1.95 -30.42 15.47
C SER A 352 0.54 -30.20 14.90
N THR A 353 0.44 -29.96 13.58
CA THR A 353 -0.79 -29.65 12.87
C THR A 353 -1.01 -30.70 11.79
N ALA A 354 -2.26 -31.14 11.63
CA ALA A 354 -2.65 -31.99 10.51
C ALA A 354 -2.83 -31.12 9.26
N VAL A 355 -2.24 -31.56 8.16
CA VAL A 355 -2.30 -30.87 6.87
C VAL A 355 -2.74 -31.84 5.79
N HIS A 356 -3.42 -31.32 4.78
CA HIS A 356 -3.81 -32.07 3.60
C HIS A 356 -3.30 -31.41 2.33
N VAL A 357 -3.09 -32.26 1.32
CA VAL A 357 -2.64 -31.87 -0.01
C VAL A 357 -3.82 -31.95 -0.96
N ARG A 358 -4.00 -30.90 -1.76
CA ARG A 358 -4.90 -30.92 -2.92
C ARG A 358 -4.09 -30.76 -4.18
N VAL A 359 -4.56 -31.42 -5.24
CA VAL A 359 -4.00 -31.32 -6.58
C VAL A 359 -5.17 -30.94 -7.47
N GLN A 360 -5.15 -29.75 -8.05
CA GLN A 360 -6.21 -29.35 -8.97
C GLN A 360 -6.26 -30.29 -10.18
N ALA A 361 -7.47 -30.60 -10.66
CA ALA A 361 -7.66 -31.43 -11.85
C ALA A 361 -6.89 -30.84 -13.05
N GLY A 362 -6.15 -31.68 -13.76
CA GLY A 362 -5.32 -31.27 -14.89
C GLY A 362 -4.02 -30.53 -14.52
N ALA A 363 -3.64 -30.47 -13.23
CA ALA A 363 -2.30 -30.02 -12.83
C ALA A 363 -1.20 -31.00 -13.27
N VAL A 364 -1.57 -32.27 -13.42
CA VAL A 364 -0.73 -33.36 -13.91
C VAL A 364 -1.44 -33.97 -15.11
N LEU A 365 -0.71 -34.16 -16.20
CA LEU A 365 -1.20 -34.80 -17.41
C LEU A 365 -0.34 -36.02 -17.75
N ASP A 366 -0.87 -37.01 -18.45
CA ASP A 366 -0.05 -38.07 -19.05
C ASP A 366 0.69 -37.54 -20.30
N THR A 367 1.54 -38.37 -20.91
CA THR A 367 2.22 -38.01 -22.17
C THR A 367 1.25 -37.90 -23.37
N VAL A 368 0.02 -38.38 -23.22
CA VAL A 368 -1.08 -38.31 -24.19
C VAL A 368 -2.00 -37.08 -23.93
N GLY A 369 -1.71 -36.24 -22.93
CA GLY A 369 -2.47 -35.05 -22.58
C GLY A 369 -3.79 -35.29 -21.82
N ARG A 370 -4.04 -36.51 -21.32
CA ARG A 370 -5.16 -36.75 -20.39
C ARG A 370 -4.81 -36.24 -19.00
N SER A 371 -5.84 -35.81 -18.28
CA SER A 371 -5.66 -35.12 -16.99
C SER A 371 -5.82 -36.09 -15.83
N TYR A 372 -4.91 -36.02 -14.87
CA TYR A 372 -5.19 -36.57 -13.55
C TYR A 372 -6.42 -35.84 -12.97
N ALA A 373 -7.37 -36.62 -12.44
CA ALA A 373 -8.59 -36.11 -11.82
C ALA A 373 -8.32 -35.15 -10.64
N GLY A 374 -7.13 -35.25 -10.02
CA GLY A 374 -6.73 -34.41 -8.90
C GLY A 374 -7.10 -34.99 -7.54
N ILE A 375 -6.77 -34.24 -6.49
CA ILE A 375 -7.16 -34.48 -5.10
C ILE A 375 -7.98 -33.28 -4.65
N THR A 376 -9.27 -33.47 -4.35
CA THR A 376 -10.23 -32.38 -4.12
C THR A 376 -10.78 -32.32 -2.70
N ASP A 377 -10.60 -33.38 -1.89
CA ASP A 377 -11.01 -33.44 -0.50
C ASP A 377 -9.80 -33.36 0.45
N ALA A 378 -10.06 -33.20 1.74
CA ALA A 378 -9.01 -33.08 2.77
C ALA A 378 -8.52 -34.44 3.30
N THR A 379 -9.15 -35.54 2.91
CA THR A 379 -8.91 -36.87 3.50
C THR A 379 -8.09 -37.80 2.59
N SER A 380 -8.08 -37.57 1.28
CA SER A 380 -7.41 -38.42 0.29
C SER A 380 -5.88 -38.39 0.37
N LEU A 381 -5.30 -37.29 0.87
CA LEU A 381 -3.87 -37.19 1.18
C LEU A 381 -3.68 -36.20 2.32
N ASN A 382 -3.67 -36.71 3.55
CA ASN A 382 -3.43 -35.95 4.76
C ASN A 382 -2.25 -36.51 5.55
N PHE A 383 -1.59 -35.69 6.36
CA PHE A 383 -0.53 -36.12 7.26
C PHE A 383 -0.32 -35.13 8.42
N GLY A 384 0.20 -35.63 9.54
CA GLY A 384 0.58 -34.82 10.69
C GLY A 384 2.03 -34.33 10.59
N VAL A 385 2.23 -33.04 10.80
CA VAL A 385 3.57 -32.42 10.86
C VAL A 385 4.15 -32.56 12.27
N GLY A 386 5.42 -32.91 12.38
CA GLY A 386 6.15 -32.96 13.65
C GLY A 386 6.27 -31.58 14.32
N VAL A 387 6.98 -31.49 15.45
CA VAL A 387 7.21 -30.21 16.12
C VAL A 387 8.07 -29.31 15.22
N ALA A 388 7.61 -28.07 14.98
CA ALA A 388 8.28 -27.08 14.16
C ALA A 388 8.45 -25.77 14.95
N PRO A 389 9.46 -24.93 14.64
CA PRO A 389 9.61 -23.63 15.28
C PRO A 389 8.44 -22.69 14.90
N ALA A 390 7.96 -21.93 15.89
CA ALA A 390 6.95 -20.91 15.70
C ALA A 390 7.60 -19.59 15.30
N SER A 391 7.08 -19.00 14.23
CA SER A 391 7.54 -17.71 13.69
C SER A 391 6.38 -16.72 13.62
N ILE A 392 6.70 -15.44 13.79
CA ILE A 392 5.72 -14.35 13.67
C ILE A 392 5.57 -14.02 12.18
N ILE A 393 4.33 -14.05 11.69
CA ILE A 393 4.00 -13.77 10.28
C ILE A 393 3.27 -12.45 10.08
N ASN A 394 2.59 -11.94 11.11
CA ASN A 394 1.90 -10.65 11.05
C ASN A 394 1.77 -10.04 12.46
N ILE A 395 1.91 -8.73 12.55
CA ILE A 395 1.60 -7.93 13.73
C ILE A 395 0.63 -6.83 13.33
N THR A 396 -0.51 -6.76 14.01
CA THR A 396 -1.54 -5.73 13.82
C THR A 396 -2.04 -5.21 15.17
N SER A 397 -3.09 -4.39 15.18
CA SER A 397 -3.74 -3.91 16.40
C SER A 397 -5.24 -3.77 16.20
N SER A 398 -6.02 -4.13 17.20
CA SER A 398 -7.47 -3.87 17.21
C SER A 398 -7.80 -2.42 17.54
N THR A 399 -6.84 -1.65 18.04
CA THR A 399 -6.98 -0.22 18.31
C THR A 399 -7.01 0.55 16.98
N ALA A 400 -7.92 1.51 16.84
CA ALA A 400 -8.04 2.32 15.63
C ALA A 400 -6.77 3.14 15.35
N ASP A 401 -6.58 3.55 14.09
CA ASP A 401 -5.53 4.50 13.73
C ASP A 401 -5.77 5.85 14.44
N GLY A 402 -4.70 6.50 14.86
CA GLY A 402 -4.78 7.73 15.66
C GLY A 402 -3.54 7.99 16.51
N SER A 403 -3.57 9.11 17.24
CA SER A 403 -2.53 9.48 18.20
C SER A 403 -3.02 9.23 19.63
N TYR A 404 -2.19 8.61 20.46
CA TYR A 404 -2.54 8.17 21.81
C TYR A 404 -1.48 8.61 22.82
N ARG A 405 -1.90 8.81 24.07
CA ARG A 405 -1.04 9.31 25.16
C ARG A 405 -1.28 8.58 26.47
N ASN A 406 -0.34 8.73 27.40
CA ASN A 406 -0.51 8.34 28.80
C ASN A 406 -1.70 9.11 29.41
N GLY A 407 -2.56 8.40 30.15
CA GLY A 407 -3.77 8.98 30.75
C GLY A 407 -4.88 9.32 29.74
N GLY A 408 -4.69 9.06 28.45
CA GLY A 408 -5.69 9.34 27.40
C GLY A 408 -6.88 8.38 27.34
N GLY A 409 -6.93 7.38 28.24
CA GLY A 409 -8.05 6.44 28.39
C GLY A 409 -8.07 5.26 27.42
N THR A 410 -7.27 5.27 26.34
CA THR A 410 -7.15 4.15 25.40
C THR A 410 -5.71 3.67 25.28
N ASN A 411 -5.49 2.40 25.58
CA ASN A 411 -4.20 1.73 25.44
C ASN A 411 -4.21 0.84 24.18
N PRO A 412 -3.15 0.86 23.35
CA PRO A 412 -3.08 0.01 22.17
C PRO A 412 -3.11 -1.49 22.51
N SER A 413 -3.91 -2.25 21.76
CA SER A 413 -4.04 -3.70 21.85
C SER A 413 -3.40 -4.35 20.62
N ILE A 414 -2.16 -4.82 20.76
CA ILE A 414 -1.32 -5.35 19.69
C ILE A 414 -1.60 -6.85 19.54
N GLN A 415 -1.86 -7.30 18.32
CA GLN A 415 -2.12 -8.70 17.99
C GLN A 415 -0.95 -9.25 17.17
N VAL A 416 -0.32 -10.32 17.66
CA VAL A 416 0.82 -10.99 17.02
C VAL A 416 0.35 -12.35 16.55
N ARG A 417 0.44 -12.60 15.25
CA ARG A 417 0.07 -13.88 14.65
C ARG A 417 1.27 -14.73 14.30
N PHE A 418 1.21 -15.99 14.69
CA PHE A 418 2.17 -17.03 14.41
C PHE A 418 1.76 -17.90 13.21
N ASN A 419 2.74 -18.58 12.61
CA ASN A 419 2.52 -19.56 11.55
C ASN A 419 1.80 -20.84 12.03
N GLN A 420 1.68 -21.05 13.34
CA GLN A 420 1.05 -22.24 13.93
C GLN A 420 0.31 -21.88 15.23
N VAL A 421 -0.49 -22.82 15.74
CA VAL A 421 -1.12 -22.66 17.05
C VAL A 421 -0.02 -22.66 18.12
N VAL A 422 -0.07 -21.70 19.03
CA VAL A 422 0.90 -21.58 20.12
C VAL A 422 0.21 -21.57 21.48
N THR A 423 0.81 -22.25 22.45
CA THR A 423 0.38 -22.25 23.85
C THR A 423 1.34 -21.41 24.67
N VAL A 424 0.80 -20.54 25.51
CA VAL A 424 1.57 -19.69 26.42
C VAL A 424 1.50 -20.25 27.84
N ASN A 425 2.65 -20.38 28.49
CA ASN A 425 2.76 -20.67 29.93
C ASN A 425 3.42 -19.48 30.64
N THR A 426 2.69 -18.87 31.57
CA THR A 426 3.14 -17.69 32.32
C THR A 426 3.65 -18.00 33.72
N ALA A 427 3.77 -19.28 34.12
CA ALA A 427 4.18 -19.67 35.47
C ALA A 427 5.59 -19.20 35.85
N GLY A 428 6.51 -19.11 34.88
CA GLY A 428 7.87 -18.59 35.05
C GLY A 428 8.04 -17.10 34.75
N GLY A 429 6.96 -16.41 34.35
CA GLY A 429 6.92 -15.00 33.95
C GLY A 429 6.08 -14.76 32.69
N THR A 430 5.85 -13.50 32.34
CA THR A 430 4.89 -13.12 31.28
C THR A 430 5.60 -12.57 30.04
N PRO A 431 5.37 -13.15 28.84
CA PRO A 431 5.96 -12.63 27.60
C PRO A 431 5.60 -11.16 27.33
N SER A 432 6.52 -10.41 26.72
CA SER A 432 6.33 -9.00 26.36
C SER A 432 6.93 -8.66 24.99
N LEU A 433 6.35 -7.66 24.34
CA LEU A 433 6.90 -7.03 23.14
C LEU A 433 7.67 -5.77 23.51
N THR A 434 8.85 -5.58 22.92
CA THR A 434 9.56 -4.29 22.96
C THR A 434 9.05 -3.42 21.82
N LEU A 435 8.83 -2.14 22.09
CA LEU A 435 8.26 -1.20 21.13
C LEU A 435 9.26 -0.09 20.80
N ASN A 436 9.18 0.46 19.59
CA ASN A 436 9.98 1.61 19.19
C ASN A 436 9.63 2.90 19.95
N SER A 437 8.53 2.91 20.72
CA SER A 437 8.17 4.01 21.62
C SER A 437 9.04 4.08 22.89
N GLY A 438 9.91 3.08 23.11
CA GLY A 438 10.65 2.89 24.36
C GLY A 438 9.88 2.10 25.42
N GLY A 439 8.61 1.77 25.16
CA GLY A 439 7.76 0.99 26.06
C GLY A 439 7.72 -0.51 25.75
N THR A 440 6.96 -1.26 26.56
CA THR A 440 6.68 -2.68 26.36
C THR A 440 5.19 -2.99 26.38
N ALA A 441 4.76 -3.96 25.57
CA ALA A 441 3.40 -4.52 25.60
C ALA A 441 3.42 -5.90 26.26
N THR A 442 2.53 -6.19 27.20
CA THR A 442 2.52 -7.46 27.94
C THR A 442 1.48 -8.40 27.39
N TYR A 443 1.80 -9.70 27.34
CA TYR A 443 0.85 -10.74 26.94
C TYR A 443 -0.44 -10.67 27.76
N ALA A 444 -1.59 -10.73 27.08
CA ALA A 444 -2.91 -10.63 27.68
C ALA A 444 -3.77 -11.89 27.44
N SER A 445 -3.82 -12.41 26.21
CA SER A 445 -4.71 -13.52 25.84
C SER A 445 -4.32 -14.21 24.51
N GLY A 446 -5.02 -15.29 24.16
CA GLY A 446 -4.90 -15.98 22.87
C GLY A 446 -4.14 -17.32 22.89
N SER A 447 -3.78 -17.83 24.07
CA SER A 447 -3.14 -19.16 24.21
C SER A 447 -4.03 -20.25 23.62
N GLY A 448 -3.44 -21.19 22.88
CA GLY A 448 -4.16 -22.23 22.14
C GLY A 448 -4.70 -21.77 20.78
N GLY A 449 -4.41 -20.53 20.38
CA GLY A 449 -4.68 -20.00 19.03
C GLY A 449 -3.41 -19.64 18.27
N LYS A 450 -3.57 -19.13 17.04
CA LYS A 450 -2.45 -18.58 16.22
C LYS A 450 -2.15 -17.11 16.54
N THR A 451 -3.11 -16.40 17.13
CA THR A 451 -2.99 -14.96 17.42
C THR A 451 -2.93 -14.74 18.92
N LEU A 452 -1.83 -14.15 19.38
CA LEU A 452 -1.68 -13.69 20.75
C LEU A 452 -1.96 -12.19 20.82
N THR A 453 -2.67 -11.76 21.86
CA THR A 453 -2.93 -10.34 22.13
C THR A 453 -2.03 -9.84 23.24
N PHE A 454 -1.44 -8.66 23.05
CA PHE A 454 -0.59 -7.94 23.97
C PHE A 454 -1.18 -6.56 24.23
N THR A 455 -1.22 -6.15 25.50
CA THR A 455 -1.71 -4.82 25.88
C THR A 455 -0.53 -3.90 26.15
N TYR A 456 -0.51 -2.75 25.47
CA TYR A 456 0.51 -1.73 25.66
C TYR A 456 -0.03 -0.60 26.56
N THR A 457 0.47 -0.52 27.79
CA THR A 457 0.17 0.62 28.68
C THR A 457 1.15 1.75 28.40
N ILE A 458 0.65 2.90 27.96
CA ILE A 458 1.49 4.04 27.61
C ILE A 458 1.99 4.72 28.90
N GLY A 459 3.29 4.63 29.17
CA GLY A 459 3.97 5.35 30.24
C GLY A 459 4.36 6.77 29.81
N ALA A 460 4.62 7.66 30.79
CA ALA A 460 4.90 9.08 30.55
C ALA A 460 6.17 9.33 29.71
N GLY A 461 7.16 8.43 29.78
CA GLY A 461 8.40 8.54 29.00
C GLY A 461 8.34 7.92 27.60
N HIS A 462 7.23 7.29 27.23
CA HIS A 462 7.13 6.63 25.92
C HIS A 462 6.68 7.63 24.86
N SER A 463 7.29 7.58 23.68
CA SER A 463 6.89 8.40 22.55
C SER A 463 7.38 7.79 21.25
N THR A 464 6.56 7.83 20.21
CA THR A 464 7.02 7.60 18.83
C THR A 464 7.27 8.91 18.09
N VAL A 465 6.97 10.04 18.73
CA VAL A 465 7.29 11.39 18.25
C VAL A 465 8.61 11.84 18.87
N VAL A 466 9.60 12.13 18.02
CA VAL A 466 10.92 12.61 18.43
C VAL A 466 11.23 13.90 17.69
N GLY A 467 11.22 15.03 18.40
CA GLY A 467 11.34 16.35 17.78
C GLY A 467 10.20 16.58 16.77
N LYS A 468 10.56 16.91 15.52
CA LYS A 468 9.59 17.09 14.42
C LYS A 468 9.19 15.79 13.72
N GLN A 469 9.78 14.65 14.08
CA GLN A 469 9.53 13.37 13.41
C GLN A 469 8.37 12.63 14.07
N ARG A 470 7.27 12.45 13.33
CA ARG A 470 6.10 11.68 13.76
C ARG A 470 6.22 10.22 13.32
N GLY A 471 6.87 9.41 14.16
CA GLY A 471 6.98 7.96 13.94
C GLY A 471 5.70 7.21 14.27
N ARG A 472 5.48 6.07 13.60
CA ARG A 472 4.42 5.11 13.90
C ARG A 472 4.90 4.02 14.86
N LEU A 473 4.01 3.54 15.72
CA LEU A 473 4.28 2.47 16.66
C LEU A 473 4.62 1.18 15.92
N ASN A 474 5.74 0.56 16.30
CA ASN A 474 6.17 -0.72 15.78
C ASN A 474 6.71 -1.62 16.89
N VAL A 475 6.65 -2.92 16.66
CA VAL A 475 7.27 -3.93 17.51
C VAL A 475 8.72 -4.13 17.07
N THR A 476 9.66 -4.08 18.00
CA THR A 476 11.09 -4.24 17.76
C THR A 476 11.64 -5.56 18.31
N GLY A 477 10.89 -6.27 19.15
CA GLY A 477 11.28 -7.60 19.62
C GLY A 477 10.20 -8.28 20.47
N LEU A 478 10.38 -9.58 20.70
CA LEU A 478 9.60 -10.42 21.61
C LEU A 478 10.54 -10.98 22.70
N SER A 479 10.19 -10.76 23.96
CA SER A 479 10.85 -11.36 25.13
C SER A 479 9.89 -12.32 25.83
N LEU A 480 10.39 -13.49 26.25
CA LEU A 480 9.58 -14.46 26.98
C LEU A 480 9.53 -14.18 28.50
N ASN A 481 10.49 -13.42 29.03
CA ASN A 481 10.60 -13.06 30.46
C ASN A 481 10.41 -14.24 31.43
N GLY A 482 10.98 -15.40 31.13
CA GLY A 482 10.86 -16.62 31.97
C GLY A 482 9.58 -17.44 31.73
N GLY A 483 8.59 -16.90 31.02
CA GLY A 483 7.48 -17.68 30.46
C GLY A 483 7.89 -18.50 29.25
N THR A 484 6.94 -19.23 28.66
CA THR A 484 7.15 -19.95 27.40
C THR A 484 6.02 -19.71 26.41
N ILE A 485 6.36 -19.72 25.12
CA ILE A 485 5.42 -19.84 24.00
C ILE A 485 5.85 -21.09 23.24
N SER A 486 4.97 -22.06 23.06
CA SER A 486 5.33 -23.34 22.42
C SER A 486 5.90 -23.11 21.01
N GLY A 487 7.02 -23.77 20.71
CA GLY A 487 7.72 -23.64 19.42
C GLY A 487 8.57 -22.37 19.27
N VAL A 488 8.49 -21.42 20.20
CA VAL A 488 9.30 -20.19 20.19
C VAL A 488 10.55 -20.37 21.05
N SER A 489 11.73 -20.06 20.49
CA SER A 489 12.96 -19.84 21.26
C SER A 489 13.09 -18.37 21.65
N GLY A 490 13.90 -18.05 22.68
CA GLY A 490 13.94 -16.71 23.31
C GLY A 490 14.36 -15.51 22.44
N SER A 491 14.59 -15.68 21.13
CA SER A 491 14.87 -14.59 20.19
C SER A 491 14.18 -14.84 18.84
N THR A 492 12.85 -14.77 18.82
CA THR A 492 12.09 -14.78 17.55
C THR A 492 12.28 -13.48 16.79
N VAL A 493 12.48 -13.59 15.48
CA VAL A 493 12.54 -12.45 14.57
C VAL A 493 11.14 -11.84 14.42
N VAL A 494 11.03 -10.53 14.66
CA VAL A 494 9.85 -9.75 14.32
C VAL A 494 10.02 -9.12 12.92
N PRO A 495 8.93 -8.89 12.16
CA PRO A 495 9.03 -8.19 10.88
C PRO A 495 9.74 -6.84 11.02
N ALA A 496 10.66 -6.56 10.08
CA ALA A 496 11.39 -5.29 10.08
C ALA A 496 10.42 -4.11 9.88
N SER A 497 10.76 -2.94 10.45
CA SER A 497 9.96 -1.73 10.30
C SER A 497 9.62 -1.42 8.84
N GLY A 498 8.34 -1.22 8.53
CA GLY A 498 7.84 -0.94 7.19
C GLY A 498 7.74 -2.15 6.25
N ALA A 499 8.23 -3.33 6.65
CA ALA A 499 8.04 -4.56 5.88
C ALA A 499 6.60 -5.08 5.98
N SER A 500 6.19 -5.93 5.03
CA SER A 500 4.91 -6.63 5.11
C SER A 500 4.79 -7.39 6.44
N GLY A 501 3.63 -7.29 7.08
CA GLY A 501 3.38 -7.91 8.38
C GLY A 501 3.91 -7.11 9.58
N ALA A 502 4.63 -6.00 9.40
CA ALA A 502 5.02 -5.12 10.50
C ALA A 502 3.84 -4.25 10.98
N LEU A 503 3.79 -3.96 12.28
CA LEU A 503 2.70 -3.16 12.87
C LEU A 503 2.59 -1.78 12.22
N ASN A 504 3.73 -1.13 11.99
CA ASN A 504 3.74 0.18 11.34
C ASN A 504 3.56 0.13 9.82
N ALA A 505 3.54 -1.03 9.18
CA ALA A 505 3.03 -1.15 7.82
C ALA A 505 1.49 -1.27 7.84
N ASN A 506 0.97 -1.99 8.84
CA ASN A 506 -0.44 -2.33 8.94
C ASN A 506 -1.33 -1.25 9.59
N LYS A 507 -0.77 -0.41 10.47
CA LYS A 507 -1.51 0.57 11.27
C LYS A 507 -0.83 1.93 11.32
N ASN A 508 -1.62 2.98 11.47
CA ASN A 508 -1.19 4.35 11.74
C ASN A 508 -1.47 4.75 13.19
N ILE A 509 -0.79 4.08 14.12
CA ILE A 509 -0.85 4.38 15.55
C ILE A 509 0.37 5.21 15.93
N VAL A 510 0.17 6.36 16.55
CA VAL A 510 1.23 7.25 17.05
C VAL A 510 1.10 7.36 18.57
N ILE A 511 2.24 7.36 19.27
CA ILE A 511 2.30 7.58 20.71
C ILE A 511 2.92 8.93 20.96
N ASP A 512 2.18 9.81 21.61
CA ASP A 512 2.58 11.19 21.81
C ASP A 512 2.23 11.66 23.22
N ASN A 513 3.26 11.88 24.04
CA ASN A 513 3.14 12.45 25.38
C ASN A 513 3.66 13.90 25.44
N GLY A 514 4.12 14.45 24.31
CA GLY A 514 4.62 15.81 24.24
C GLY A 514 3.45 16.79 24.24
N ALA A 515 3.54 17.87 25.01
CA ALA A 515 2.62 18.98 24.80
C ALA A 515 3.07 19.79 23.57
N PRO A 516 2.13 20.29 22.74
CA PRO A 516 2.51 21.12 21.61
C PRO A 516 3.12 22.43 22.12
N THR A 517 4.25 22.82 21.54
CA THR A 517 4.92 24.10 21.82
C THR A 517 4.94 24.96 20.56
N PRO A 518 4.50 26.23 20.61
CA PRO A 518 4.62 27.11 19.46
C PRO A 518 6.08 27.29 19.04
N GLU A 519 6.38 27.06 17.76
CA GLU A 519 7.68 27.36 17.15
C GLU A 519 7.71 28.74 16.47
N GLY A 520 6.54 29.36 16.28
CA GLY A 520 6.42 30.69 15.70
C GLY A 520 5.23 31.44 16.29
N LEU A 521 5.44 32.72 16.57
CA LEU A 521 4.42 33.65 17.05
C LEU A 521 4.41 34.86 16.12
N MET A 522 3.23 35.35 15.73
CA MET A 522 3.08 36.62 15.00
C MET A 522 2.05 37.51 15.69
N PRO A 523 2.27 38.83 15.86
CA PRO A 523 3.55 39.52 15.64
C PRO A 523 4.68 38.83 16.40
N PHE A 524 5.87 38.82 15.81
CA PHE A 524 7.01 38.13 16.41
C PHE A 524 7.41 38.79 17.72
N PRO A 525 8.00 38.05 18.68
CA PRO A 525 8.51 38.64 19.90
C PRO A 525 9.52 39.75 19.59
N GLY A 526 9.23 40.98 20.05
CA GLY A 526 10.02 42.19 19.80
C GLY A 526 9.65 42.97 18.55
N ALA A 527 8.59 42.59 17.81
CA ALA A 527 8.15 43.33 16.62
C ALA A 527 7.85 44.80 16.95
N VAL A 528 8.22 45.71 16.04
CA VAL A 528 7.78 47.11 16.04
C VAL A 528 6.78 47.32 14.89
N GLY A 529 6.10 48.45 14.82
CA GLY A 529 5.24 48.75 13.67
C GLY A 529 3.90 47.98 13.62
N VAL A 530 3.54 47.26 14.68
CA VAL A 530 2.36 46.39 14.69
C VAL A 530 1.08 47.21 14.52
N GLN A 531 0.38 46.96 13.41
CA GLN A 531 -0.85 47.67 13.06
C GLN A 531 -2.03 47.29 13.97
N PRO A 532 -3.02 48.20 14.16
CA PRO A 532 -4.15 47.95 15.07
C PRO A 532 -5.01 46.74 14.73
N THR A 533 -5.06 46.30 13.47
CA THR A 533 -5.88 45.19 12.98
C THR A 533 -5.10 43.89 12.72
N GLN A 534 -3.77 43.90 12.92
CA GLN A 534 -2.89 42.74 12.71
C GLN A 534 -3.45 41.47 13.38
N GLN A 535 -3.49 40.35 12.66
CA GLN A 535 -3.91 39.06 13.22
C GLN A 535 -2.78 38.44 14.05
N PHE A 536 -3.14 37.59 15.01
CA PHE A 536 -2.15 36.76 15.70
C PHE A 536 -2.03 35.41 15.03
N LEU A 537 -0.80 34.92 14.84
CA LEU A 537 -0.54 33.55 14.41
C LEU A 537 0.28 32.81 15.45
N LEU A 538 -0.07 31.55 15.68
CA LEU A 538 0.78 30.60 16.38
C LEU A 538 1.04 29.43 15.43
N ARG A 539 2.30 29.06 15.26
CA ARG A 539 2.69 27.89 14.48
C ARG A 539 3.28 26.84 15.39
N PHE A 540 2.89 25.60 15.15
CA PHE A 540 3.29 24.42 15.90
C PHE A 540 4.00 23.43 14.97
N PRO A 541 5.00 22.69 15.48
CA PRO A 541 5.69 21.65 14.72
C PRO A 541 4.82 20.42 14.47
N GLU A 542 3.61 20.40 15.02
CA GLU A 542 2.64 19.31 14.95
C GLU A 542 1.21 19.84 14.81
N GLY A 543 0.29 18.96 14.40
CA GLY A 543 -1.11 19.31 14.28
C GLY A 543 -1.74 19.62 15.64
N VAL A 544 -2.52 20.69 15.70
CA VAL A 544 -3.18 21.15 16.93
C VAL A 544 -4.69 21.30 16.75
N ALA A 545 -5.38 21.42 17.87
CA ALA A 545 -6.78 21.77 17.97
C ALA A 545 -6.94 22.95 18.94
N LYS A 546 -7.90 23.83 18.64
CA LYS A 546 -8.29 24.90 19.55
C LYS A 546 -9.23 24.37 20.63
N VAL A 547 -9.14 24.94 21.82
CA VAL A 547 -10.10 24.69 22.90
C VAL A 547 -11.00 25.92 23.05
N ASP A 548 -12.27 25.76 22.71
CA ASP A 548 -13.25 26.85 22.77
C ASP A 548 -13.41 27.39 24.20
N ASN A 549 -13.70 28.70 24.29
CA ASN A 549 -13.85 29.47 25.54
C ASN A 549 -12.56 29.74 26.33
N LYS A 550 -11.41 29.22 25.89
CA LYS A 550 -10.11 29.63 26.42
C LYS A 550 -9.75 31.04 25.97
N LYS A 551 -8.87 31.72 26.72
CA LYS A 551 -8.57 33.13 26.48
C LYS A 551 -7.13 33.39 26.06
N LEU A 552 -6.99 34.40 25.22
CA LEU A 552 -5.77 35.14 24.93
C LEU A 552 -5.91 36.52 25.58
N PHE A 553 -4.86 37.01 26.22
CA PHE A 553 -4.82 38.34 26.82
C PHE A 553 -3.74 39.17 26.15
N ILE A 554 -4.10 40.36 25.68
CA ILE A 554 -3.12 41.39 25.31
C ILE A 554 -2.98 42.32 26.50
N LYS A 555 -1.75 42.57 26.92
CA LYS A 555 -1.39 43.44 28.04
C LYS A 555 -0.35 44.46 27.58
N THR A 556 -0.13 45.52 28.35
CA THR A 556 0.92 46.51 28.06
C THR A 556 2.16 46.23 28.91
N VAL A 557 3.37 46.32 28.33
CA VAL A 557 4.64 46.00 29.01
C VAL A 557 4.90 46.92 30.20
N VAL A 558 4.48 48.18 30.10
CA VAL A 558 4.30 49.05 31.25
C VAL A 558 2.85 48.88 31.73
N PRO A 559 2.59 48.32 32.93
CA PRO A 559 1.26 48.34 33.51
C PRO A 559 0.79 49.80 33.55
N HIS A 560 -0.45 50.06 33.14
CA HIS A 560 -0.96 51.42 33.21
C HIS A 560 -0.89 51.88 34.67
N VAL A 561 -0.08 52.91 34.96
CA VAL A 561 0.12 53.41 36.33
C VAL A 561 -1.26 53.67 36.93
N ALA A 562 -1.51 53.03 38.08
CA ALA A 562 -2.76 53.17 38.82
C ALA A 562 -3.09 54.66 38.97
N LYS A 563 -4.26 55.08 38.47
CA LYS A 563 -4.67 56.47 38.57
C LYS A 563 -5.49 56.65 39.83
N THR A 564 -5.13 57.65 40.62
CA THR A 564 -5.90 58.01 41.81
C THR A 564 -7.28 58.47 41.39
N ILE A 565 -8.31 57.89 42.00
CA ILE A 565 -9.70 58.33 41.84
C ILE A 565 -9.88 59.59 42.69
N THR A 566 -10.52 60.61 42.13
CA THR A 566 -10.88 61.84 42.86
C THR A 566 -12.37 61.91 43.14
N ASN A 567 -13.20 61.38 42.24
CA ASN A 567 -14.64 61.38 42.40
C ASN A 567 -15.27 60.12 41.84
N THR A 568 -16.40 59.74 42.42
CA THR A 568 -17.26 58.66 41.95
C THR A 568 -18.71 59.10 41.98
N ALA A 569 -19.49 58.69 40.99
CA ALA A 569 -20.93 58.91 40.93
C ALA A 569 -21.63 57.67 40.33
N ILE A 570 -22.89 57.45 40.65
CA ILE A 570 -23.77 56.53 39.90
C ILE A 570 -25.01 57.30 39.51
N ALA A 571 -25.36 57.28 38.23
CA ALA A 571 -26.62 57.83 37.74
C ALA A 571 -27.21 56.86 36.72
N SER A 572 -28.49 56.51 36.86
CA SER A 572 -29.22 55.64 35.93
C SER A 572 -28.48 54.32 35.65
N ASN A 573 -27.96 53.68 36.69
CA ASN A 573 -27.17 52.44 36.62
C ASN A 573 -25.83 52.55 35.85
N VAL A 574 -25.27 53.75 35.71
CA VAL A 574 -23.93 53.98 35.13
C VAL A 574 -23.04 54.60 36.20
N ALA A 575 -21.97 53.90 36.56
CA ALA A 575 -20.93 54.45 37.40
C ALA A 575 -20.03 55.37 36.56
N THR A 576 -19.74 56.55 37.08
CA THR A 576 -18.77 57.50 36.51
C THR A 576 -17.62 57.65 37.49
N ILE A 577 -16.40 57.44 37.02
CA ILE A 577 -15.17 57.57 37.79
C ILE A 577 -14.38 58.73 37.23
N THR A 578 -13.94 59.64 38.10
CA THR A 578 -13.01 60.72 37.77
C THR A 578 -11.64 60.41 38.37
N THR A 579 -10.59 60.53 37.57
CA THR A 579 -9.21 60.33 37.99
C THR A 579 -8.44 61.66 38.08
N SER A 580 -7.41 61.69 38.92
CA SER A 580 -6.57 62.87 39.16
C SER A 580 -5.71 63.29 37.96
N ALA A 581 -5.52 62.40 37.00
CA ALA A 581 -4.75 62.61 35.78
C ALA A 581 -5.37 61.82 34.62
N ALA A 582 -4.92 62.10 33.40
CA ALA A 582 -5.39 61.39 32.22
C ALA A 582 -5.19 59.87 32.39
N HIS A 583 -6.26 59.10 32.17
CA HIS A 583 -6.28 57.67 32.47
C HIS A 583 -6.09 56.76 31.25
N GLY A 584 -6.10 57.30 30.03
CA GLY A 584 -5.83 56.52 28.80
C GLY A 584 -6.76 55.31 28.59
N LEU A 585 -7.95 55.32 29.22
CA LEU A 585 -8.96 54.29 29.09
C LEU A 585 -9.90 54.70 27.97
N VAL A 586 -10.35 53.73 27.19
CA VAL A 586 -11.39 53.86 26.16
C VAL A 586 -12.46 52.79 26.37
N ALA A 587 -13.59 52.92 25.67
CA ALA A 587 -14.64 51.90 25.71
C ALA A 587 -14.09 50.50 25.40
N GLY A 588 -14.51 49.50 26.16
CA GLY A 588 -14.07 48.11 26.04
C GLY A 588 -12.83 47.74 26.86
N ASN A 589 -12.07 48.71 27.40
CA ASN A 589 -10.96 48.38 28.31
C ASN A 589 -11.50 47.71 29.59
N THR A 590 -10.74 46.76 30.14
CA THR A 590 -11.00 46.23 31.48
C THR A 590 -10.24 47.03 32.52
N VAL A 591 -10.95 47.59 33.49
CA VAL A 591 -10.41 48.40 34.59
C VAL A 591 -10.74 47.77 35.93
N THR A 592 -9.75 47.69 36.81
CA THR A 592 -9.93 47.32 38.21
C THR A 592 -9.99 48.58 39.06
N ILE A 593 -11.09 48.73 39.81
CA ILE A 593 -11.30 49.75 40.82
C ILE A 593 -11.04 49.15 42.19
N ALA A 594 -10.17 49.79 42.98
CA ALA A 594 -9.82 49.32 44.31
C ALA A 594 -9.64 50.47 45.29
N GLY A 595 -9.90 50.21 46.57
CA GLY A 595 -9.65 51.17 47.65
C GLY A 595 -10.65 52.32 47.74
N VAL A 596 -11.79 52.25 47.04
CA VAL A 596 -12.89 53.20 47.20
C VAL A 596 -13.67 52.85 48.46
N ALA A 597 -13.85 53.82 49.38
CA ALA A 597 -14.52 53.60 50.67
C ALA A 597 -15.98 53.15 50.52
N ASN A 598 -16.66 53.56 49.45
CA ASN A 598 -17.92 52.97 49.06
C ASN A 598 -17.64 51.72 48.19
N ASP A 599 -17.75 50.55 48.82
CA ASP A 599 -17.42 49.26 48.20
C ASP A 599 -18.23 48.92 46.95
N VAL A 600 -19.35 49.61 46.70
CA VAL A 600 -20.14 49.46 45.47
C VAL A 600 -19.30 49.70 44.22
N TYR A 601 -18.27 50.55 44.28
CA TYR A 601 -17.40 50.85 43.13
C TYR A 601 -16.24 49.88 42.95
N ASN A 602 -15.83 49.14 43.97
CA ASN A 602 -14.66 48.25 43.89
C ASN A 602 -14.97 47.02 43.00
N GLY A 603 -13.98 46.52 42.26
CA GLY A 603 -14.12 45.38 41.35
C GLY A 603 -13.52 45.60 39.96
N SER A 604 -13.66 44.60 39.08
CA SER A 604 -13.20 44.67 37.69
C SER A 604 -14.40 44.90 36.76
N TYR A 605 -14.30 45.91 35.88
CA TYR A 605 -15.40 46.36 35.03
C TYR A 605 -14.91 46.60 33.59
N LEU A 606 -15.82 46.44 32.62
CA LEU A 606 -15.61 46.93 31.26
C LEU A 606 -15.98 48.41 31.20
N VAL A 607 -15.06 49.23 30.72
CA VAL A 607 -15.30 50.65 30.47
C VAL A 607 -16.35 50.77 29.36
N ALA A 608 -17.48 51.40 29.66
CA ALA A 608 -18.55 51.66 28.70
C ALA A 608 -18.20 52.85 27.79
N SER A 609 -17.64 53.91 28.35
CA SER A 609 -17.15 55.07 27.60
C SER A 609 -16.09 55.84 28.40
N ALA A 610 -15.29 56.67 27.73
CA ALA A 610 -14.38 57.62 28.35
C ALA A 610 -14.72 59.04 27.86
N PRO A 611 -15.71 59.71 28.48
CA PRO A 611 -16.20 61.00 28.00
C PRO A 611 -15.13 62.10 27.99
N THR A 612 -14.15 62.02 28.88
CA THR A 612 -12.99 62.92 28.90
C THR A 612 -11.71 62.14 29.16
N ALA A 613 -10.55 62.78 29.05
CA ALA A 613 -9.28 62.14 29.37
C ALA A 613 -9.16 61.70 30.85
N THR A 614 -9.97 62.27 31.74
CA THR A 614 -9.96 62.03 33.19
C THR A 614 -11.25 61.42 33.72
N THR A 615 -12.22 61.10 32.86
CA THR A 615 -13.48 60.47 33.27
C THR A 615 -13.80 59.29 32.38
N PHE A 616 -14.20 58.20 33.02
CA PHE A 616 -14.73 57.03 32.33
C PHE A 616 -15.96 56.49 33.05
N THR A 617 -16.75 55.71 32.33
CA THR A 617 -17.98 55.13 32.83
C THR A 617 -17.99 53.62 32.67
N PHE A 618 -18.78 52.93 33.50
CA PHE A 618 -19.09 51.52 33.33
C PHE A 618 -20.50 51.23 33.85
N ALA A 619 -21.11 50.14 33.37
CA ALA A 619 -22.42 49.72 33.83
C ALA A 619 -22.36 49.24 35.29
N LYS A 620 -23.19 49.80 36.15
CA LYS A 620 -23.32 49.41 37.56
C LYS A 620 -24.75 49.63 38.04
N THR A 621 -25.51 48.53 38.16
CA THR A 621 -26.86 48.58 38.71
C THR A 621 -26.81 48.93 40.20
N ASN A 622 -27.28 50.12 40.55
CA ASN A 622 -27.36 50.63 41.91
C ASN A 622 -28.30 51.85 41.93
N ALA A 623 -28.84 52.19 43.10
CA ALA A 623 -29.50 53.49 43.28
C ALA A 623 -28.53 54.64 42.94
N ASP A 624 -29.09 55.76 42.49
CA ASP A 624 -28.29 56.93 42.13
C ASP A 624 -27.47 57.42 43.34
N VAL A 625 -26.19 57.68 43.11
CA VAL A 625 -25.24 58.22 44.06
C VAL A 625 -24.69 59.51 43.46
N ALA A 626 -24.99 60.64 44.11
CA ALA A 626 -24.48 61.95 43.70
C ALA A 626 -22.94 61.93 43.65
N SER A 627 -22.36 62.70 42.73
CA SER A 627 -20.91 62.82 42.61
C SER A 627 -20.31 63.32 43.92
N ALA A 628 -19.42 62.52 44.49
CA ALA A 628 -18.74 62.82 45.75
C ALA A 628 -17.23 62.58 45.60
N ALA A 629 -16.44 63.28 46.41
CA ALA A 629 -15.02 63.04 46.50
C ALA A 629 -14.76 61.62 47.02
N ALA A 630 -13.83 60.92 46.38
CA ALA A 630 -13.45 59.57 46.72
C ALA A 630 -11.93 59.42 46.64
N ALA A 631 -11.39 58.47 47.39
CA ALA A 631 -10.03 57.98 47.24
C ALA A 631 -10.07 56.55 46.69
N GLY A 632 -8.98 56.09 46.08
CA GLY A 632 -8.89 54.76 45.48
C GLY A 632 -8.04 54.80 44.22
N THR A 633 -7.96 53.66 43.54
CA THR A 633 -7.18 53.49 42.32
C THR A 633 -8.00 52.87 41.21
N ALA A 634 -7.84 53.40 40.00
CA ALA A 634 -8.27 52.77 38.76
C ALA A 634 -7.03 52.25 38.01
N THR A 635 -6.94 50.95 37.83
CA THR A 635 -5.80 50.28 37.18
C THR A 635 -6.31 49.49 35.98
N ARG A 636 -5.73 49.72 34.79
CA ARG A 636 -6.05 48.89 33.63
C ARG A 636 -5.31 47.55 33.75
N SER A 637 -6.05 46.45 33.86
CA SER A 637 -5.49 45.12 34.14
C SER A 637 -5.18 44.30 32.88
N VAL A 638 -5.90 44.54 31.78
CA VAL A 638 -5.74 43.87 30.47
C VAL A 638 -6.11 44.88 29.38
N TRP A 639 -5.37 44.92 28.28
CA TRP A 639 -5.69 45.77 27.12
C TRP A 639 -6.88 45.20 26.35
N GLU A 640 -6.80 43.90 26.02
CA GLU A 640 -7.80 43.17 25.25
C GLU A 640 -7.85 41.71 25.72
N THR A 641 -9.05 41.12 25.78
CA THR A 641 -9.24 39.68 26.01
C THR A 641 -9.92 39.09 24.78
N ILE A 642 -9.26 38.13 24.14
CA ILE A 642 -9.83 37.39 23.01
C ILE A 642 -10.25 36.02 23.51
N THR A 643 -11.52 35.69 23.38
CA THR A 643 -12.02 34.34 23.65
C THR A 643 -11.86 33.49 22.39
N ILE A 644 -11.16 32.36 22.48
CA ILE A 644 -10.94 31.42 21.38
C ILE A 644 -12.27 30.76 21.01
N GLY A 645 -12.63 30.84 19.73
CA GLY A 645 -13.91 30.34 19.23
C GLY A 645 -13.97 30.24 17.70
N ALA A 646 -15.05 29.67 17.17
CA ALA A 646 -15.21 29.42 15.73
C ALA A 646 -15.29 30.68 14.86
N GLY A 647 -15.62 31.84 15.43
CA GLY A 647 -15.79 33.11 14.70
C GLY A 647 -14.52 33.95 14.57
N ASN A 648 -13.45 33.61 15.29
CA ASN A 648 -12.21 34.40 15.33
C ASN A 648 -10.93 33.56 15.31
N THR A 649 -11.04 32.23 15.39
CA THR A 649 -9.89 31.33 15.42
C THR A 649 -10.02 30.26 14.35
N THR A 650 -9.07 30.24 13.43
CA THR A 650 -8.95 29.22 12.39
C THR A 650 -7.74 28.35 12.68
N VAL A 651 -7.91 27.03 12.62
CA VAL A 651 -6.81 26.07 12.77
C VAL A 651 -6.61 25.35 11.45
N ILE A 652 -5.37 25.36 10.96
CA ILE A 652 -4.98 24.72 9.71
C ILE A 652 -3.90 23.70 10.06
N ASN A 653 -4.21 22.41 9.90
CA ASN A 653 -3.26 21.33 10.12
C ASN A 653 -2.79 20.75 8.78
N SER A 654 -1.51 20.45 8.69
CA SER A 654 -0.88 19.72 7.59
C SER A 654 0.07 18.65 8.13
N GLU A 655 0.65 17.85 7.25
CA GLU A 655 1.70 16.88 7.64
C GLU A 655 2.94 17.56 8.26
N SER A 656 3.15 18.85 7.95
CA SER A 656 4.28 19.65 8.43
C SER A 656 4.01 20.41 9.74
N GLY A 657 2.81 20.30 10.31
CA GLY A 657 2.44 20.95 11.57
C GLY A 657 1.09 21.68 11.54
N GLY A 658 0.86 22.51 12.55
CA GLY A 658 -0.40 23.22 12.77
C GLY A 658 -0.19 24.73 12.81
N THR A 659 -1.07 25.48 12.16
CA THR A 659 -1.13 26.94 12.25
C THR A 659 -2.47 27.37 12.84
N VAL A 660 -2.41 28.19 13.88
CA VAL A 660 -3.57 28.84 14.47
C VAL A 660 -3.55 30.31 14.07
N VAL A 661 -4.60 30.76 13.42
CA VAL A 661 -4.85 32.16 13.06
C VAL A 661 -5.92 32.71 14.00
N ILE A 662 -5.62 33.79 14.71
CA ILE A 662 -6.56 34.48 15.60
C ILE A 662 -6.81 35.89 15.06
N VAL A 663 -8.03 36.12 14.61
CA VAL A 663 -8.51 37.40 14.12
C VAL A 663 -8.98 38.26 15.29
N ARG A 664 -8.56 39.52 15.31
CA ARG A 664 -8.98 40.48 16.35
C ARG A 664 -10.33 41.15 16.05
N ALA A 665 -10.69 41.30 14.78
CA ALA A 665 -11.88 42.02 14.36
C ALA A 665 -13.15 41.13 14.32
N GLU A 666 -14.27 41.72 14.78
CA GLU A 666 -15.68 41.35 14.48
C GLU A 666 -16.51 40.46 15.42
N LYS A 667 -16.14 40.21 16.68
CA LYS A 667 -17.18 39.90 17.72
C LYS A 667 -16.73 39.84 19.17
N ALA A 668 -15.43 39.78 19.45
CA ALA A 668 -14.92 39.67 20.83
C ALA A 668 -14.02 40.84 21.28
N SER A 669 -13.39 41.56 20.35
CA SER A 669 -12.61 42.76 20.65
C SER A 669 -13.12 43.96 19.89
N THR A 670 -13.40 45.03 20.64
CA THR A 670 -13.73 46.36 20.11
C THR A 670 -12.59 47.36 20.34
N VAL A 671 -11.41 46.87 20.78
CA VAL A 671 -10.31 47.71 21.25
C VAL A 671 -9.14 47.63 20.27
N ASN A 672 -8.91 48.70 19.52
CA ASN A 672 -7.73 48.83 18.65
C ASN A 672 -6.46 49.03 19.48
N LEU A 673 -5.31 48.58 18.98
CA LEU A 673 -4.01 48.94 19.57
C LEU A 673 -3.76 50.45 19.42
N VAL A 674 -3.17 51.06 20.44
CA VAL A 674 -2.62 52.41 20.31
C VAL A 674 -1.27 52.34 19.63
N ILE A 675 -1.19 53.01 18.48
CA ILE A 675 0.03 53.18 17.68
C ILE A 675 0.66 54.56 17.85
N SER A 676 -0.05 55.55 18.39
CA SER A 676 0.48 56.88 18.67
C SER A 676 0.01 57.38 20.05
N PRO A 677 0.91 57.59 21.03
CA PRO A 677 2.35 57.30 20.95
C PRO A 677 2.62 55.79 20.79
N GLU A 678 3.85 55.43 20.38
CA GLU A 678 4.25 54.02 20.30
C GLU A 678 4.03 53.34 21.65
N THR A 679 3.43 52.14 21.65
CA THR A 679 3.04 51.45 22.87
C THR A 679 3.49 49.99 22.84
N ASP A 680 4.16 49.57 23.91
CA ASP A 680 4.61 48.19 24.09
C ASP A 680 3.51 47.29 24.68
N TYR A 681 3.26 46.16 24.03
CA TYR A 681 2.31 45.12 24.38
C TYR A 681 3.00 43.76 24.57
N TYR A 682 2.31 42.86 25.24
CA TYR A 682 2.63 41.44 25.25
C TYR A 682 1.37 40.60 25.32
N VAL A 683 1.50 39.34 24.89
CA VAL A 683 0.40 38.40 24.80
C VAL A 683 0.61 37.26 25.80
N GLU A 684 -0.46 36.90 26.50
CA GLU A 684 -0.53 35.70 27.33
C GLU A 684 -1.67 34.80 26.86
N THR A 685 -1.54 33.48 27.07
CA THR A 685 -2.60 32.51 26.81
C THR A 685 -2.99 31.80 28.10
N GLU A 686 -4.24 31.36 28.20
CA GLU A 686 -4.61 30.37 29.22
C GLU A 686 -3.96 29.01 28.92
N ALA A 687 -3.60 28.28 29.98
CA ALA A 687 -3.15 26.90 29.85
C ALA A 687 -4.24 26.04 29.18
N GLY A 688 -3.82 25.22 28.21
CA GLY A 688 -4.70 24.40 27.40
C GLY A 688 -5.57 25.18 26.43
N ALA A 689 -5.18 26.39 26.03
CA ALA A 689 -5.80 27.12 24.91
C ALA A 689 -5.76 26.31 23.60
N PHE A 690 -4.72 25.49 23.43
CA PHE A 690 -4.55 24.56 22.32
C PHE A 690 -4.16 23.19 22.84
N THR A 691 -4.57 22.15 22.13
CA THR A 691 -4.14 20.77 22.35
C THR A 691 -3.55 20.19 21.08
N ASP A 692 -2.65 19.22 21.18
CA ASP A 692 -2.27 18.43 20.00
C ASP A 692 -3.40 17.44 19.63
N LEU A 693 -3.17 16.59 18.63
CA LEU A 693 -4.11 15.54 18.23
C LEU A 693 -4.17 14.35 19.19
N ALA A 694 -3.21 14.18 20.10
CA ALA A 694 -3.26 13.20 21.19
C ALA A 694 -3.99 13.75 22.44
N GLY A 695 -4.31 15.05 22.43
CA GLY A 695 -4.98 15.79 23.49
C GLY A 695 -4.05 16.45 24.51
N ASN A 696 -2.72 16.43 24.34
CA ASN A 696 -1.78 17.11 25.23
C ASN A 696 -1.99 18.62 25.15
N THR A 697 -2.13 19.25 26.31
CA THR A 697 -2.48 20.67 26.40
C THR A 697 -1.24 21.52 26.36
N MET A 698 -1.22 22.52 25.47
CA MET A 698 -0.20 23.56 25.46
C MET A 698 -0.12 24.25 26.83
N ALA A 699 1.10 24.51 27.30
CA ALA A 699 1.31 25.36 28.47
C ALA A 699 0.82 26.79 28.21
N ALA A 700 0.53 27.55 29.28
CA ALA A 700 0.23 28.96 29.15
C ALA A 700 1.48 29.73 28.66
N ILE A 701 1.28 30.63 27.69
CA ILE A 701 2.25 31.69 27.39
C ILE A 701 2.07 32.74 28.48
N THR A 702 3.12 33.04 29.23
CA THR A 702 3.07 33.95 30.37
C THR A 702 4.25 34.91 30.38
N GLY A 703 4.07 36.07 30.99
CA GLY A 703 5.12 37.06 31.16
C GLY A 703 5.30 37.98 29.96
N SER A 704 5.96 39.12 30.20
CA SER A 704 6.09 40.22 29.24
C SER A 704 7.24 40.07 28.24
N ALA A 705 7.96 38.95 28.25
CA ALA A 705 9.13 38.73 27.39
C ALA A 705 8.89 37.69 26.29
N THR A 706 7.98 36.74 26.51
CA THR A 706 7.79 35.58 25.61
C THR A 706 7.12 35.95 24.30
N TRP A 707 6.10 36.82 24.35
CA TRP A 707 5.37 37.28 23.18
C TRP A 707 5.07 38.78 23.27
N ALA A 708 6.13 39.58 23.25
CA ALA A 708 6.04 41.04 23.31
C ALA A 708 6.07 41.67 21.92
N PHE A 709 5.48 42.85 21.74
CA PHE A 709 5.59 43.64 20.51
C PHE A 709 5.27 45.12 20.81
N ARG A 710 5.71 46.03 19.96
CA ARG A 710 5.40 47.45 19.99
C ARG A 710 4.45 47.79 18.85
N ALA A 711 3.32 48.38 19.20
CA ALA A 711 2.45 49.02 18.23
C ALA A 711 2.92 50.46 18.03
N SER A 712 3.35 50.78 16.81
CA SER A 712 3.81 52.09 16.37
C SER A 712 3.37 52.27 14.91
N PRO A 713 3.40 53.49 14.35
CA PRO A 713 3.39 53.61 12.90
C PRO A 713 4.68 52.95 12.41
N ASP A 714 4.56 51.95 11.57
CA ASP A 714 5.72 51.37 10.92
C ASP A 714 6.06 52.20 9.68
N VAL A 715 7.34 52.54 9.51
CA VAL A 715 7.81 53.36 8.38
C VAL A 715 9.12 52.84 7.80
N VAL A 716 9.62 51.70 8.30
CA VAL A 716 10.91 51.15 7.90
C VAL A 716 10.66 49.94 7.03
N ALA A 717 11.21 49.94 5.81
CA ALA A 717 11.05 48.81 4.91
C ALA A 717 11.89 47.59 5.36
N PRO A 718 11.39 46.35 5.16
CA PRO A 718 12.14 45.14 5.43
C PRO A 718 13.39 45.03 4.56
N VAL A 719 14.50 44.60 5.17
CA VAL A 719 15.81 44.44 4.53
C VAL A 719 16.15 42.96 4.39
N PHE A 720 16.42 42.50 3.17
CA PHE A 720 16.91 41.14 2.92
C PHE A 720 18.37 40.97 3.39
N ASN A 721 18.65 39.91 4.15
CA ASN A 721 19.96 39.58 4.67
C ASN A 721 20.52 38.28 4.05
N PRO A 722 21.30 38.39 2.97
CA PRO A 722 21.81 37.23 2.23
C PRO A 722 22.87 36.42 3.01
N ASN A 723 23.58 37.03 3.97
CA ASN A 723 24.58 36.33 4.78
C ASN A 723 23.97 35.57 5.96
N ALA A 724 22.77 35.97 6.41
CA ALA A 724 21.99 35.26 7.43
C ALA A 724 20.97 34.28 6.81
N SER A 725 20.94 34.18 5.48
CA SER A 725 20.14 33.21 4.74
C SER A 725 20.83 31.84 4.72
N ASP A 726 20.12 30.78 4.34
CA ASP A 726 20.65 29.43 4.18
C ASP A 726 20.32 28.89 2.78
N PRO A 727 21.30 28.63 1.91
CA PRO A 727 22.73 28.80 2.16
C PRO A 727 23.11 30.27 2.41
N PRO A 728 24.11 30.57 3.26
CA PRO A 728 24.70 31.90 3.30
C PRO A 728 25.26 32.28 1.93
N ASN A 729 25.20 33.56 1.58
CA ASN A 729 25.73 34.05 0.32
C ASN A 729 27.20 33.61 0.08
N GLY A 730 27.47 33.10 -1.11
CA GLY A 730 28.78 32.60 -1.52
C GLY A 730 29.12 31.20 -1.00
N MET A 731 28.21 30.49 -0.32
CA MET A 731 28.44 29.09 0.08
C MET A 731 28.75 28.21 -1.13
N SER A 732 29.72 27.29 -1.00
CA SER A 732 30.16 26.42 -2.11
C SER A 732 29.79 24.92 -1.96
N THR A 733 29.14 24.55 -0.85
CA THR A 733 28.91 23.14 -0.47
C THR A 733 27.45 22.88 -0.09
N PHE A 734 26.49 23.58 -0.71
CA PHE A 734 25.08 23.43 -0.39
C PHE A 734 24.53 22.05 -0.80
N ASP A 735 23.70 21.43 0.05
CA ASP A 735 23.10 20.13 -0.26
C ASP A 735 22.00 20.29 -1.33
N PRO A 736 22.06 19.57 -2.46
CA PRO A 736 21.07 19.75 -3.53
C PRO A 736 19.63 19.35 -3.13
N SER A 737 19.44 18.62 -2.04
CA SER A 737 18.12 18.19 -1.53
C SER A 737 17.52 19.12 -0.47
N ARG A 738 18.26 20.15 -0.03
CA ARG A 738 17.78 21.09 1.00
C ARG A 738 17.02 22.27 0.40
N ASN A 739 16.03 22.75 1.16
CA ASN A 739 15.33 23.99 0.85
C ASN A 739 16.24 25.21 1.01
N ILE A 740 15.94 26.28 0.28
CA ILE A 740 16.61 27.58 0.38
C ILE A 740 15.83 28.46 1.35
N THR A 741 16.48 29.10 2.31
CA THR A 741 15.87 29.97 3.32
C THR A 741 16.38 31.40 3.18
N LEU A 742 15.49 32.33 2.85
CA LEU A 742 15.77 33.77 2.82
C LEU A 742 15.52 34.37 4.20
N THR A 743 16.42 35.21 4.71
CA THR A 743 16.26 35.90 6.00
C THR A 743 16.10 37.41 5.80
N PHE A 744 15.17 38.04 6.52
CA PHE A 744 14.88 39.47 6.48
C PHE A 744 15.14 40.15 7.84
N SER A 745 15.16 41.49 7.89
CA SER A 745 15.29 42.27 9.13
C SER A 745 14.05 42.21 10.02
N GLU A 746 12.91 41.84 9.45
CA GLU A 746 11.62 41.72 10.10
C GLU A 746 10.71 40.75 9.34
N ALA A 747 9.52 40.49 9.88
CA ALA A 747 8.58 39.58 9.26
C ALA A 747 8.02 40.16 7.95
N VAL A 748 8.01 39.34 6.91
CA VAL A 748 7.49 39.73 5.60
C VAL A 748 6.41 38.80 5.08
N THR A 749 5.50 39.36 4.29
CA THR A 749 4.45 38.67 3.54
C THR A 749 4.73 38.79 2.04
N PRO A 750 4.61 37.71 1.26
CA PRO A 750 4.76 37.76 -0.18
C PRO A 750 3.68 38.62 -0.85
N VAL A 751 4.08 39.47 -1.79
CA VAL A 751 3.16 40.31 -2.58
C VAL A 751 2.70 39.55 -3.82
N ALA A 752 1.38 39.53 -4.03
CA ALA A 752 0.78 38.86 -5.18
C ALA A 752 1.39 39.36 -6.51
N THR A 753 1.56 38.44 -7.47
CA THR A 753 2.10 38.68 -8.84
C THR A 753 3.59 38.98 -8.96
N LYS A 754 4.31 39.14 -7.83
CA LYS A 754 5.77 39.27 -7.81
C LYS A 754 6.45 37.92 -7.94
N THR A 755 7.71 37.90 -8.37
CA THR A 755 8.44 36.67 -8.65
C THR A 755 9.74 36.54 -7.89
N ILE A 756 10.07 35.30 -7.55
CA ILE A 756 11.43 34.86 -7.22
C ILE A 756 11.86 33.90 -8.33
N LYS A 757 13.06 34.07 -8.87
CA LYS A 757 13.61 33.20 -9.89
C LYS A 757 14.86 32.52 -9.39
N LEU A 758 14.89 31.19 -9.48
CA LEU A 758 16.09 30.39 -9.28
C LEU A 758 16.80 30.22 -10.62
N CYS A 759 18.07 30.57 -10.66
CA CYS A 759 18.79 30.79 -11.90
C CYS A 759 20.17 30.12 -11.88
N THR A 760 20.67 29.74 -13.06
CA THR A 760 22.02 29.24 -13.29
C THR A 760 22.62 29.90 -14.53
N GLY A 761 23.93 30.17 -14.52
CA GLY A 761 24.64 30.66 -15.70
C GLY A 761 24.37 32.13 -16.02
N ASP A 762 23.33 32.41 -16.81
CA ASP A 762 23.02 33.75 -17.36
C ASP A 762 22.60 34.75 -16.27
N PRO A 763 23.34 35.86 -16.04
CA PRO A 763 22.98 36.89 -15.06
C PRO A 763 21.60 37.54 -15.29
N GLY A 764 21.11 37.54 -16.53
CA GLY A 764 19.77 38.05 -16.87
C GLY A 764 18.63 37.06 -16.56
N CYS A 765 18.98 35.81 -16.28
CA CYS A 765 18.06 34.71 -16.01
C CYS A 765 16.91 34.63 -17.03
N ALA A 766 17.25 34.67 -18.32
CA ALA A 766 16.26 34.57 -19.40
C ALA A 766 15.51 33.22 -19.38
N THR A 767 16.18 32.17 -18.91
CA THR A 767 15.62 30.81 -18.73
C THR A 767 15.85 30.36 -17.27
N PRO A 768 14.95 30.73 -16.34
CA PRO A 768 15.06 30.31 -14.95
C PRO A 768 14.93 28.79 -14.82
N VAL A 769 15.65 28.22 -13.86
CA VAL A 769 15.48 26.83 -13.41
C VAL A 769 14.07 26.63 -12.88
N GLU A 770 13.63 27.59 -12.07
CA GLU A 770 12.27 27.64 -11.55
C GLU A 770 11.88 29.11 -11.29
N THR A 771 10.60 29.44 -11.52
CA THR A 771 10.01 30.74 -11.19
C THR A 771 8.90 30.52 -10.18
N PHE A 772 9.04 31.15 -9.03
CA PHE A 772 8.04 31.17 -7.97
C PHE A 772 7.24 32.46 -8.08
N THR A 773 6.02 32.38 -8.63
CA THR A 773 5.07 33.50 -8.61
C THR A 773 4.40 33.55 -7.25
N LEU A 774 4.52 34.70 -6.58
CA LEU A 774 4.06 34.90 -5.22
C LEU A 774 2.57 35.27 -5.17
N PRO A 775 1.82 34.82 -4.13
CA PRO A 775 2.21 33.77 -3.19
C PRO A 775 2.27 32.38 -3.88
N SER A 776 3.15 31.50 -3.41
CA SER A 776 3.38 30.15 -3.97
C SER A 776 3.40 29.12 -2.85
N ASP A 777 2.84 27.92 -3.08
CA ASP A 777 2.91 26.80 -2.12
C ASP A 777 4.36 26.33 -1.87
N SER A 778 5.25 26.57 -2.84
CA SER A 778 6.68 26.30 -2.74
C SER A 778 7.45 27.37 -1.96
N VAL A 779 6.82 28.49 -1.59
CA VAL A 779 7.44 29.55 -0.80
C VAL A 779 6.67 29.71 0.50
N THR A 780 7.21 29.13 1.57
CA THR A 780 6.57 29.10 2.88
C THR A 780 7.31 29.99 3.87
N SER A 781 6.57 30.77 4.65
CA SER A 781 7.18 31.55 5.71
C SER A 781 7.60 30.65 6.88
N SER A 782 8.68 30.99 7.56
CA SER A 782 9.14 30.36 8.81
C SER A 782 9.64 31.45 9.75
N SER A 783 9.96 31.07 11.01
CA SER A 783 10.49 32.02 12.00
C SER A 783 9.61 33.27 12.18
N GLY A 784 8.29 33.09 12.20
CA GLY A 784 7.33 34.20 12.35
C GLY A 784 7.29 35.18 11.16
N GLY A 785 7.69 34.76 9.96
CA GLY A 785 7.70 35.60 8.75
C GLY A 785 9.05 36.22 8.42
N VAL A 786 10.01 36.18 9.36
CA VAL A 786 11.39 36.69 9.18
C VAL A 786 12.16 35.86 8.16
N GLN A 787 11.78 34.59 7.99
CA GLN A 787 12.39 33.71 7.02
C GLN A 787 11.39 33.22 5.98
N GLN A 788 11.80 33.14 4.72
CA GLN A 788 11.01 32.59 3.62
C GLN A 788 11.74 31.38 3.04
N ILE A 789 11.14 30.20 3.21
CA ILE A 789 11.67 28.91 2.76
C ILE A 789 11.13 28.65 1.36
N ILE A 790 12.03 28.56 0.40
CA ILE A 790 11.79 28.17 -0.97
C ILE A 790 12.12 26.68 -1.09
N ASN A 791 11.13 25.89 -1.50
CA ASN A 791 11.25 24.47 -1.78
C ASN A 791 11.09 24.24 -3.30
N PRO A 792 12.20 24.12 -4.06
CA PRO A 792 12.15 23.84 -5.48
C PRO A 792 11.39 22.52 -5.78
N ALA A 793 10.71 22.45 -6.92
CA ALA A 793 9.90 21.27 -7.28
C ALA A 793 10.72 19.98 -7.50
N ALA A 794 12.03 20.11 -7.73
CA ALA A 794 12.98 19.02 -7.83
C ALA A 794 14.28 19.37 -7.09
N ASN A 795 15.02 18.34 -6.67
CA ASN A 795 16.37 18.53 -6.14
C ASN A 795 17.23 19.32 -7.13
N LEU A 796 18.10 20.17 -6.60
CA LEU A 796 19.04 20.94 -7.40
C LEU A 796 20.07 20.01 -8.06
N ASN A 797 20.65 20.47 -9.16
CA ASN A 797 21.74 19.75 -9.81
C ASN A 797 23.00 19.88 -8.95
N ALA A 798 23.74 18.79 -8.79
CA ALA A 798 25.01 18.78 -8.04
C ALA A 798 26.10 19.59 -8.75
N GLY A 799 27.06 20.12 -7.98
CA GLY A 799 28.20 20.90 -8.49
C GLY A 799 27.82 22.16 -9.28
N THR A 800 26.61 22.67 -9.10
CA THR A 800 26.03 23.73 -9.95
C THR A 800 25.93 25.03 -9.17
N ALA A 801 26.32 26.14 -9.81
CA ALA A 801 26.23 27.48 -9.24
C ALA A 801 24.84 28.08 -9.49
N TYR A 802 24.16 28.42 -8.39
CA TYR A 802 22.84 29.02 -8.37
C TYR A 802 22.89 30.45 -7.83
N PHE A 803 21.93 31.26 -8.27
CA PHE A 803 21.63 32.55 -7.66
C PHE A 803 20.12 32.82 -7.73
N LEU A 804 19.64 33.75 -6.90
CA LEU A 804 18.25 34.20 -6.94
C LEU A 804 18.11 35.60 -7.52
N LEU A 805 17.05 35.80 -8.29
CA LEU A 805 16.50 37.12 -8.56
C LEU A 805 15.18 37.27 -7.80
N ILE A 806 15.02 38.38 -7.08
CA ILE A 806 13.81 38.67 -6.31
C ILE A 806 13.29 40.03 -6.75
N ASP A 807 12.04 40.11 -7.19
CA ASP A 807 11.45 41.37 -7.64
C ASP A 807 11.48 42.44 -6.53
N ALA A 808 11.62 43.71 -6.94
CA ALA A 808 11.46 44.83 -6.01
C ALA A 808 10.04 44.81 -5.43
N GLY A 809 9.95 44.89 -4.10
CA GLY A 809 8.70 44.75 -3.36
C GLY A 809 8.04 43.37 -3.48
N ALA A 810 8.80 42.31 -3.75
CA ALA A 810 8.30 40.93 -3.67
C ALA A 810 7.76 40.58 -2.27
N PHE A 811 8.22 41.32 -1.27
CA PHE A 811 7.87 41.16 0.11
C PHE A 811 7.51 42.52 0.72
N ILE A 812 6.46 42.53 1.53
CA ILE A 812 6.04 43.67 2.35
C ILE A 812 6.04 43.26 3.83
N ASP A 813 6.30 44.20 4.73
CA ASP A 813 6.09 43.95 6.16
C ASP A 813 4.59 44.01 6.52
N GLY A 814 4.28 43.92 7.82
CA GLY A 814 2.92 44.02 8.35
C GLY A 814 2.27 45.40 8.23
N ALA A 815 3.01 46.41 7.74
CA ALA A 815 2.56 47.78 7.56
C ALA A 815 2.65 48.24 6.10
N GLU A 816 2.81 47.29 5.18
CA GLU A 816 2.86 47.49 3.74
C GLU A 816 4.11 48.25 3.24
N ASN A 817 5.16 48.40 4.06
CA ASN A 817 6.43 48.88 3.53
C ASN A 817 7.07 47.75 2.70
N ALA A 818 7.34 48.02 1.43
CA ALA A 818 7.89 47.05 0.50
C ALA A 818 9.42 46.98 0.61
N THR A 819 10.00 45.78 0.49
CA THR A 819 11.46 45.61 0.38
C THR A 819 12.00 46.55 -0.70
N ALA A 820 12.92 47.44 -0.30
CA ALA A 820 13.23 48.65 -1.04
C ALA A 820 13.96 48.44 -2.39
N SER A 821 14.57 47.27 -2.63
CA SER A 821 15.30 46.99 -3.87
C SER A 821 15.15 45.54 -4.31
N ALA A 822 15.16 45.31 -5.62
CA ALA A 822 15.23 43.96 -6.19
C ALA A 822 16.56 43.30 -5.85
N VAL A 823 16.55 41.98 -5.63
CA VAL A 823 17.79 41.19 -5.55
C VAL A 823 18.22 40.84 -6.96
N THR A 824 19.42 41.28 -7.34
CA THR A 824 20.00 41.07 -8.67
C THR A 824 21.13 40.02 -8.65
N ALA A 825 21.55 39.57 -9.84
CA ALA A 825 22.59 38.56 -9.98
C ALA A 825 23.88 38.99 -9.26
N GLY A 826 24.37 38.13 -8.38
CA GLY A 826 25.57 38.37 -7.56
C GLY A 826 25.30 38.90 -6.15
N GLN A 827 24.07 39.29 -5.81
CA GLN A 827 23.72 39.71 -4.44
C GLN A 827 23.37 38.52 -3.51
N TYR A 828 22.91 37.41 -4.08
CA TYR A 828 22.72 36.15 -3.38
C TYR A 828 22.98 34.96 -4.30
N SER A 829 24.06 34.24 -4.05
CA SER A 829 24.48 33.07 -4.81
C SER A 829 25.05 31.97 -3.93
N PHE A 830 25.07 30.74 -4.44
CA PHE A 830 25.66 29.58 -3.79
C PHE A 830 25.98 28.49 -4.82
N VAL A 831 26.79 27.51 -4.44
CA VAL A 831 27.12 26.33 -5.26
C VAL A 831 26.73 25.08 -4.49
N THR A 832 26.07 24.16 -5.18
CA THR A 832 25.74 22.84 -4.61
C THR A 832 26.97 21.95 -4.56
N MET A 833 27.05 21.05 -3.57
CA MET A 833 28.13 20.08 -3.49
C MET A 833 28.13 19.14 -4.71
N SER A 834 29.31 18.74 -5.17
CA SER A 834 29.46 17.64 -6.13
C SER A 834 29.21 16.31 -5.42
N VAL A 835 28.51 15.37 -6.08
CA VAL A 835 28.37 13.99 -5.58
C VAL A 835 29.65 13.20 -5.82
#